data_AF-A0A498NX86-F1
#
_entry.id   AF-A0A498NX86-F1
#
_cell.length_a   1.000
_cell.length_b   1.000
_cell.length_c   1.000
_cell.angle_alpha   90.00
_cell.angle_beta   90.00
_cell.angle_gamma   90.00
#
_symmetry.space_group_name_H-M   'P 1'
#
loop_
_entity.id
_entity.type
_entity.pdbx_description
1 polymer ?
#
loop_
_entity_poly.entity_id
_entity_poly.type
_entity_poly.pdbx_seq_one_letter_code
_entity_poly.pdbx_strand_id
1 'polypeptide(L)'
;MDVHIQEKPGISFLEVKGDLSTGDLANAIKTTRADKDAWVTFYPTRDQQTKCETNIEKIMANVKEAIGTKFPLYCLGFGYDVNFDFLTKMSLENGGVARRIYEDSDADLQLQGFYDEVAVPLLTDIQLKYPGGTNLTKTSFGLYFNGSEIVVSGQITDNSVESFTTEVIAVSKGSNVMYQDTIMTKDPSDVPPENEDFMQRLWAYLTVQQLLERQVLLKGQEKEDKKKEALKLSLKYKFVTPLTSMVVTKPQEGDVEVADKPKEGETPPRPPNHDFGSKLILDQRQMIPWKTIVATAMPVPTVRRNRFVLSVDGEADITYEEIPGSQTPTLKLKDQEVKTSWVMTKDYRIASAPEIMMDRAALRLILLGVFIISVTSVPIKKKENVDIYSFYINSTVTSRYTTTVITSRVANTLNESQEIQFEVKIPKNAFISKFRMTIEGKTYDGVVKEKEEAQQQYNQAVSRGQSAGLIKSVGRTLEDFKTSVTVAAFSKVTFELTYEELLKRRLGKYELLINAQPMQPVADFKMDVHIQEKPGISFLEVKGDLSTGDLANAIKTTRADKDAWVTFYPTRDQQTKCKSCGENGLNGNLLITYDVERRNPKGEVMVSNGYFVHYFAPSDVPRIPKNVVFIIDQSGSMHGRKIEQTRLALLRILSDLDEDDHFGLITFDSEVSLWKRELLKATETNLENAKSFVKEIRDRGTTDINAAVLAGVEMISRHPREGTASILILLTDGDPTSGTDSH
;
A
#
# COMPACT_ATOMS: atom_id res chain seq x y z
N MET A 1 38.35 -14.65 -32.92
CA MET A 1 39.34 -15.69 -33.31
C MET A 1 40.30 -14.97 -34.23
N ASP A 2 41.58 -14.84 -33.84
CA ASP A 2 42.53 -14.00 -34.58
C ASP A 2 43.45 -14.88 -35.43
N VAL A 3 43.46 -14.67 -36.74
CA VAL A 3 44.33 -15.39 -37.68
C VAL A 3 45.34 -14.38 -38.23
N HIS A 4 46.63 -14.66 -38.01
CA HIS A 4 47.74 -13.84 -38.48
C HIS A 4 48.39 -14.48 -39.71
N ILE A 5 48.55 -13.72 -40.80
CA ILE A 5 49.19 -14.18 -42.05
C ILE A 5 50.32 -13.22 -42.40
N GLN A 6 51.56 -13.72 -42.51
CA GLN A 6 52.70 -12.95 -43.01
C GLN A 6 52.81 -13.07 -44.54
N GLU A 7 53.04 -11.94 -45.24
CA GLU A 7 53.17 -11.91 -46.70
C GLU A 7 54.47 -12.56 -47.21
N LYS A 8 54.36 -13.32 -48.32
CA LYS A 8 55.41 -13.50 -49.33
C LYS A 8 55.07 -12.65 -50.55
N PRO A 9 56.04 -12.00 -51.22
CA PRO A 9 55.75 -11.10 -52.33
C PRO A 9 55.19 -11.85 -53.54
N GLY A 10 54.01 -11.42 -54.02
CA GLY A 10 53.39 -11.93 -55.26
C GLY A 10 51.91 -12.33 -55.21
N ILE A 11 51.19 -12.11 -54.11
CA ILE A 11 49.76 -12.45 -53.98
C ILE A 11 48.91 -11.17 -54.11
N SER A 12 47.96 -11.13 -55.06
CA SER A 12 47.15 -9.95 -55.36
C SER A 12 45.70 -10.01 -54.86
N PHE A 13 45.23 -11.13 -54.29
CA PHE A 13 43.98 -11.22 -53.54
C PHE A 13 43.90 -12.52 -52.70
N LEU A 14 43.13 -12.49 -51.61
CA LEU A 14 42.84 -13.64 -50.73
C LEU A 14 41.35 -13.99 -50.87
N GLU A 15 41.01 -15.19 -51.32
CA GLU A 15 39.63 -15.69 -51.42
C GLU A 15 39.39 -16.71 -50.29
N VAL A 16 38.43 -16.44 -49.39
CA VAL A 16 38.03 -17.36 -48.32
C VAL A 16 36.81 -18.14 -48.79
N LYS A 17 36.93 -19.46 -49.00
CA LYS A 17 35.80 -20.34 -49.32
C LYS A 17 35.43 -21.19 -48.10
N GLY A 18 34.19 -21.04 -47.64
CA GLY A 18 33.54 -21.91 -46.65
C GLY A 18 32.14 -22.27 -47.15
N ASP A 19 31.76 -23.53 -46.98
CA ASP A 19 30.44 -24.04 -47.39
C ASP A 19 29.41 -23.68 -46.31
N LEU A 20 28.45 -22.80 -46.63
CA LEU A 20 27.42 -22.31 -45.71
C LEU A 20 26.04 -22.58 -46.31
N SER A 21 25.46 -23.74 -45.97
CA SER A 21 24.05 -24.03 -46.20
C SER A 21 23.20 -23.46 -45.06
N THR A 22 22.76 -22.21 -45.21
CA THR A 22 21.49 -21.58 -44.76
C THR A 22 21.71 -20.07 -44.61
N GLY A 23 20.81 -19.28 -45.20
CA GLY A 23 20.98 -17.86 -45.47
C GLY A 23 21.18 -16.96 -44.25
N ASP A 24 21.70 -15.77 -44.55
CA ASP A 24 21.87 -14.57 -43.70
C ASP A 24 23.24 -14.33 -43.03
N LEU A 25 24.34 -14.81 -43.62
CA LEU A 25 25.70 -14.42 -43.22
C LEU A 25 26.58 -13.84 -44.35
N ALA A 26 25.98 -13.27 -45.40
CA ALA A 26 26.74 -12.73 -46.54
C ALA A 26 27.25 -11.27 -46.37
N ASN A 27 26.85 -10.53 -45.32
CA ASN A 27 27.06 -9.07 -45.26
C ASN A 27 28.13 -8.55 -44.27
N ALA A 28 28.95 -9.42 -43.67
CA ALA A 28 29.94 -9.00 -42.66
C ALA A 28 31.39 -9.09 -43.14
N ILE A 29 31.73 -8.51 -44.30
CA ILE A 29 33.13 -8.32 -44.72
C ILE A 29 33.35 -6.85 -45.05
N LYS A 30 34.06 -6.13 -44.16
CA LYS A 30 34.67 -4.83 -44.48
C LYS A 30 36.16 -5.02 -44.66
N THR A 31 36.63 -4.87 -45.89
CA THR A 31 38.06 -4.82 -46.20
C THR A 31 38.53 -3.37 -46.10
N THR A 32 39.26 -3.02 -45.05
CA THR A 32 39.96 -1.73 -44.96
C THR A 32 41.33 -1.87 -45.61
N ARG A 33 41.60 -1.08 -46.65
CA ARG A 33 42.93 -0.96 -47.25
C ARG A 33 43.74 0.02 -46.41
N ALA A 34 44.71 -0.48 -45.66
CA ALA A 34 45.73 0.33 -45.00
C ALA A 34 47.09 -0.25 -45.40
N ASP A 35 48.00 0.62 -45.83
CA ASP A 35 49.37 0.24 -46.15
C ASP A 35 50.07 -0.27 -44.88
N LYS A 36 50.54 -1.52 -44.97
CA LYS A 36 51.32 -2.30 -43.99
C LYS A 36 50.49 -2.78 -42.78
N ASP A 37 50.28 -4.10 -42.80
CA ASP A 37 49.60 -4.95 -41.79
C ASP A 37 48.06 -4.87 -41.76
N ALA A 38 47.41 -5.90 -42.32
CA ALA A 38 45.97 -6.08 -42.27
C ALA A 38 45.58 -7.01 -41.11
N TRP A 39 44.73 -6.52 -40.22
CA TRP A 39 44.12 -7.29 -39.13
C TRP A 39 42.65 -7.56 -39.48
N VAL A 40 42.23 -8.82 -39.48
CA VAL A 40 40.82 -9.20 -39.62
C VAL A 40 40.30 -9.55 -38.23
N THR A 41 39.63 -8.60 -37.59
CA THR A 41 39.00 -8.79 -36.28
C THR A 41 37.57 -9.28 -36.48
N PHE A 42 37.28 -10.50 -36.01
CA PHE A 42 35.90 -10.98 -35.92
C PHE A 42 35.25 -10.35 -34.69
N TYR A 43 34.39 -9.36 -34.90
CA TYR A 43 33.43 -8.96 -33.88
C TYR A 43 32.34 -10.04 -33.82
N PRO A 44 32.06 -10.67 -32.66
CA PRO A 44 30.79 -11.35 -32.51
C PRO A 44 29.71 -10.29 -32.73
N THR A 45 28.87 -10.48 -33.76
CA THR A 45 27.69 -9.66 -33.96
C THR A 45 26.88 -9.69 -32.67
N ARG A 46 26.56 -8.50 -32.17
CA ARG A 46 25.79 -8.25 -30.94
C ARG A 46 24.30 -8.60 -31.10
N ASP A 47 23.98 -9.56 -31.96
CA ASP A 47 22.63 -9.98 -32.35
C ASP A 47 22.28 -11.37 -31.80
N GLN A 48 22.64 -11.60 -30.55
CA GLN A 48 21.81 -12.38 -29.64
C GLN A 48 21.45 -11.49 -28.46
N GLN A 49 20.78 -10.35 -28.73
CA GLN A 49 19.88 -9.81 -27.72
C GLN A 49 18.76 -10.84 -27.59
N THR A 50 18.86 -11.72 -26.58
CA THR A 50 17.72 -12.50 -26.10
C THR A 50 16.59 -11.53 -25.90
N LYS A 51 15.56 -11.61 -26.75
CA LYS A 51 14.34 -10.82 -26.63
C LYS A 51 13.87 -10.90 -25.18
N CYS A 52 13.73 -9.76 -24.50
CA CYS A 52 13.26 -9.71 -23.11
C CYS A 52 11.98 -10.54 -22.97
N GLU A 53 11.97 -11.46 -22.01
CA GLU A 53 10.78 -12.29 -21.76
C GLU A 53 9.76 -11.45 -21.00
N THR A 54 8.59 -11.24 -21.61
CA THR A 54 7.49 -10.43 -21.05
C THR A 54 6.32 -11.28 -20.60
N ASN A 55 6.29 -12.58 -20.94
CA ASN A 55 5.23 -13.47 -20.53
C ASN A 55 5.38 -13.82 -19.04
N ILE A 56 4.55 -13.21 -18.21
CA ILE A 56 4.51 -13.38 -16.76
C ILE A 56 4.56 -14.86 -16.32
N GLU A 57 3.80 -15.76 -16.97
CA GLU A 57 3.78 -17.17 -16.58
C GLU A 57 5.12 -17.87 -16.84
N LYS A 58 5.78 -17.54 -17.95
CA LYS A 58 7.12 -18.06 -18.27
C LYS A 58 8.17 -17.50 -17.32
N ILE A 59 8.12 -16.22 -17.00
CA ILE A 59 9.05 -15.59 -16.03
C ILE A 59 8.92 -16.30 -14.67
N MET A 60 7.69 -16.47 -14.18
CA MET A 60 7.46 -17.18 -12.93
C MET A 60 7.99 -18.62 -12.97
N ALA A 61 7.77 -19.35 -14.07
CA ALA A 61 8.28 -20.70 -14.25
C ALA A 61 9.82 -20.75 -14.24
N ASN A 62 10.48 -19.85 -14.99
CA ASN A 62 11.94 -19.75 -15.05
C ASN A 62 12.54 -19.46 -13.67
N VAL A 63 11.98 -18.48 -12.95
CA VAL A 63 12.44 -18.09 -11.61
C VAL A 63 12.27 -19.24 -10.62
N LYS A 64 11.11 -19.90 -10.64
CA LYS A 64 10.81 -21.04 -9.78
C LYS A 64 11.77 -22.21 -10.03
N GLU A 65 12.03 -22.53 -11.29
CA GLU A 65 12.97 -23.58 -11.70
C GLU A 65 14.40 -23.24 -11.23
N ALA A 66 14.84 -21.99 -11.43
CA ALA A 66 16.17 -21.56 -11.07
C ALA A 66 16.42 -21.57 -9.55
N ILE A 67 15.46 -21.07 -8.76
CA ILE A 67 15.57 -21.04 -7.28
C ILE A 67 15.46 -22.44 -6.70
N GLY A 68 14.52 -23.27 -7.20
CA GLY A 68 14.38 -24.66 -6.79
C GLY A 68 14.18 -24.84 -5.28
N THR A 69 13.45 -23.94 -4.63
CA THR A 69 13.18 -23.88 -3.17
C THR A 69 14.38 -23.59 -2.24
N LYS A 70 15.55 -23.24 -2.79
CA LYS A 70 16.79 -23.07 -2.01
C LYS A 70 16.82 -21.83 -1.10
N PHE A 71 16.18 -20.75 -1.51
CA PHE A 71 16.17 -19.49 -0.76
C PHE A 71 14.98 -18.61 -1.16
N PRO A 72 14.52 -17.71 -0.26
CA PRO A 72 13.40 -16.83 -0.55
C PRO A 72 13.73 -15.72 -1.55
N LEU A 73 12.75 -15.43 -2.41
CA LEU A 73 12.69 -14.21 -3.22
C LEU A 73 11.66 -13.24 -2.62
N TYR A 74 12.13 -12.08 -2.19
CA TYR A 74 11.29 -10.97 -1.74
C TYR A 74 11.15 -9.93 -2.85
N CYS A 75 9.93 -9.61 -3.24
CA CYS A 75 9.66 -8.56 -4.23
C CYS A 75 9.12 -7.29 -3.57
N LEU A 76 9.80 -6.16 -3.78
CA LEU A 76 9.41 -4.83 -3.33
C LEU A 76 8.88 -4.06 -4.54
N GLY A 77 7.57 -3.84 -4.57
CA GLY A 77 6.88 -3.14 -5.64
C GLY A 77 6.73 -1.66 -5.30
N PHE A 78 7.41 -0.76 -6.01
CA PHE A 78 7.32 0.68 -5.79
C PHE A 78 6.09 1.27 -6.49
N GLY A 79 5.29 2.05 -5.79
CA GLY A 79 4.16 2.78 -6.36
C GLY A 79 2.94 1.90 -6.62
N TYR A 80 2.03 2.39 -7.45
CA TYR A 80 0.81 1.68 -7.88
C TYR A 80 0.87 1.18 -9.33
N ASP A 81 1.89 1.61 -10.08
CA ASP A 81 2.04 1.31 -11.51
C ASP A 81 2.52 -0.12 -11.77
N VAL A 82 3.08 -0.79 -10.75
CA VAL A 82 3.54 -2.18 -10.82
C VAL A 82 2.38 -3.19 -10.68
N ASN A 83 2.42 -4.26 -11.49
CA ASN A 83 1.57 -5.44 -11.32
C ASN A 83 1.96 -6.20 -10.05
N PHE A 84 1.40 -5.74 -8.94
CA PHE A 84 1.70 -6.28 -7.63
C PHE A 84 1.18 -7.71 -7.43
N ASP A 85 0.13 -8.10 -8.14
CA ASP A 85 -0.38 -9.48 -8.12
C ASP A 85 0.66 -10.45 -8.71
N PHE A 86 1.34 -10.04 -9.78
CA PHE A 86 2.46 -10.77 -10.35
C PHE A 86 3.63 -10.91 -9.35
N LEU A 87 4.07 -9.81 -8.74
CA LEU A 87 5.14 -9.84 -7.74
C LEU A 87 4.78 -10.70 -6.52
N THR A 88 3.53 -10.62 -6.08
CA THR A 88 2.98 -11.41 -4.97
C THR A 88 3.05 -12.90 -5.28
N LYS A 89 2.56 -13.31 -6.46
CA LYS A 89 2.62 -14.72 -6.87
C LYS A 89 4.07 -15.20 -6.98
N MET A 90 4.95 -14.44 -7.65
CA MET A 90 6.35 -14.82 -7.80
C MET A 90 7.07 -14.99 -6.46
N SER A 91 6.86 -14.07 -5.51
CA SER A 91 7.45 -14.17 -4.17
C SER A 91 6.92 -15.40 -3.41
N LEU A 92 5.60 -15.60 -3.42
CA LEU A 92 4.95 -16.69 -2.69
C LEU A 92 5.36 -18.07 -3.22
N GLU A 93 5.50 -18.24 -4.54
CA GLU A 93 6.00 -19.49 -5.14
C GLU A 93 7.44 -19.82 -4.72
N ASN A 94 8.22 -18.80 -4.37
CA ASN A 94 9.62 -18.92 -4.03
C ASN A 94 9.87 -18.68 -2.53
N GLY A 95 8.86 -18.89 -1.68
CA GLY A 95 9.03 -18.88 -0.22
C GLY A 95 9.29 -17.51 0.42
N GLY A 96 9.16 -16.42 -0.35
CA GLY A 96 9.24 -15.05 0.15
C GLY A 96 7.87 -14.36 0.20
N VAL A 97 7.91 -13.03 0.32
CA VAL A 97 6.73 -12.15 0.45
C VAL A 97 6.93 -10.92 -0.43
N ALA A 98 5.86 -10.47 -1.09
CA ALA A 98 5.86 -9.19 -1.78
C ALA A 98 5.41 -8.06 -0.86
N ARG A 99 6.04 -6.89 -0.96
CA ARG A 99 5.67 -5.68 -0.21
C ARG A 99 5.55 -4.49 -1.15
N ARG A 100 4.47 -3.74 -1.00
CA ARG A 100 4.31 -2.48 -1.73
C ARG A 100 5.05 -1.37 -0.97
N ILE A 101 5.83 -0.59 -1.69
CA ILE A 101 6.51 0.61 -1.22
C ILE A 101 5.76 1.79 -1.79
N TYR A 102 5.23 2.65 -0.92
CA TYR A 102 4.41 3.77 -1.35
C TYR A 102 5.27 4.97 -1.70
N GLU A 103 4.97 5.62 -2.82
CA GLU A 103 5.64 6.84 -3.29
C GLU A 103 5.34 8.06 -2.40
N ASP A 104 6.08 8.15 -1.30
CA ASP A 104 5.99 9.23 -0.34
C ASP A 104 7.38 9.66 0.17
N SER A 105 7.40 10.67 1.02
CA SER A 105 8.59 11.20 1.68
C SER A 105 9.34 10.21 2.58
N ASP A 106 8.70 9.10 2.97
CA ASP A 106 9.24 8.05 3.83
C ASP A 106 9.52 6.73 3.09
N ALA A 107 9.50 6.72 1.75
CA ALA A 107 9.68 5.49 0.96
C ALA A 107 11.04 4.82 1.22
N ASP A 108 12.09 5.60 1.45
CA ASP A 108 13.40 5.13 1.87
C ASP A 108 13.36 4.40 3.22
N LEU A 109 12.57 4.90 4.18
CA LEU A 109 12.35 4.26 5.48
C LEU A 109 11.49 3.00 5.36
N GLN A 110 10.51 2.97 4.45
CA GLN A 110 9.73 1.76 4.17
C GLN A 110 10.60 0.62 3.63
N LEU A 111 11.54 0.95 2.73
CA LEU A 111 12.52 0.01 2.19
C LEU A 111 13.50 -0.48 3.26
N GLN A 112 14.06 0.44 4.05
CA GLN A 112 14.95 0.09 5.16
C GLN A 112 14.23 -0.79 6.19
N GLY A 113 13.03 -0.41 6.62
CA GLY A 113 12.25 -1.16 7.58
C GLY A 113 11.89 -2.56 7.09
N PHE A 114 11.67 -2.76 5.79
CA PHE A 114 11.55 -4.11 5.23
C PHE A 114 12.85 -4.90 5.38
N TYR A 115 13.99 -4.31 5.05
CA TYR A 115 15.27 -4.98 5.18
C TYR A 115 15.57 -5.35 6.63
N ASP A 116 15.30 -4.45 7.59
CA ASP A 116 15.49 -4.70 9.02
C ASP A 116 14.73 -5.94 9.50
N GLU A 117 13.53 -6.19 8.95
CA GLU A 117 12.73 -7.39 9.27
C GLU A 117 13.40 -8.69 8.80
N VAL A 118 14.23 -8.65 7.75
CA VAL A 118 14.89 -9.82 7.15
C VAL A 118 16.41 -9.81 7.31
N ALA A 119 16.96 -8.82 8.04
CA ALA A 119 18.40 -8.59 8.12
C ALA A 119 19.15 -9.65 8.94
N VAL A 120 18.48 -10.26 9.93
CA VAL A 120 19.13 -11.15 10.90
C VAL A 120 18.41 -12.52 10.92
N PRO A 121 18.75 -13.45 10.01
CA PRO A 121 18.22 -14.81 10.05
C PRO A 121 18.84 -15.59 11.21
N LEU A 122 18.00 -16.37 11.92
CA LEU A 122 18.39 -17.18 13.08
C LEU A 122 18.20 -18.68 12.85
N LEU A 123 17.18 -19.08 12.08
CA LEU A 123 16.90 -20.47 11.75
C LEU A 123 16.53 -20.63 10.27
N THR A 124 16.85 -21.79 9.70
CA THR A 124 16.37 -22.24 8.38
C THR A 124 15.61 -23.57 8.50
N ASP A 125 14.89 -23.95 7.45
CA ASP A 125 14.24 -25.27 7.31
C ASP A 125 13.35 -25.66 8.49
N ILE A 126 12.54 -24.72 8.97
CA ILE A 126 11.71 -24.89 10.15
C ILE A 126 10.51 -25.77 9.80
N GLN A 127 10.33 -26.85 10.56
CA GLN A 127 9.17 -27.74 10.52
C GLN A 127 8.60 -27.88 11.93
N LEU A 128 7.33 -27.52 12.08
CA LEU A 128 6.57 -27.69 13.31
C LEU A 128 5.64 -28.89 13.16
N LYS A 129 5.83 -29.89 14.01
CA LYS A 129 5.06 -31.13 14.03
C LYS A 129 4.16 -31.16 15.25
N TYR A 130 2.93 -31.63 15.02
CA TYR A 130 1.87 -31.69 16.03
C TYR A 130 1.23 -33.08 16.01
N PRO A 131 1.85 -34.10 16.62
CA PRO A 131 1.18 -35.38 16.86
C PRO A 131 -0.16 -35.17 17.59
N GLY A 132 -1.25 -35.68 17.02
CA GLY A 132 -2.62 -35.47 17.52
C GLY A 132 -3.28 -34.15 17.08
N GLY A 133 -2.63 -33.37 16.20
CA GLY A 133 -3.19 -32.17 15.58
C GLY A 133 -3.86 -32.47 14.24
N THR A 134 -4.95 -31.76 13.95
CA THR A 134 -5.67 -31.78 12.66
C THR A 134 -6.07 -30.36 12.24
N ASN A 135 -6.41 -30.17 10.96
CA ASN A 135 -6.79 -28.87 10.40
C ASN A 135 -5.76 -27.76 10.70
N LEU A 136 -4.47 -28.10 10.53
CA LEU A 136 -3.35 -27.23 10.87
C LEU A 136 -3.19 -26.09 9.86
N THR A 137 -2.87 -24.89 10.36
CA THR A 137 -2.30 -23.81 9.54
C THR A 137 -0.88 -24.19 9.07
N LYS A 138 -0.27 -23.38 8.22
CA LYS A 138 1.12 -23.56 7.73
C LYS A 138 2.08 -23.97 8.85
N THR A 139 2.76 -25.09 8.66
CA THR A 139 3.68 -25.70 9.64
C THR A 139 5.13 -25.74 9.19
N SER A 140 5.43 -25.30 7.97
CA SER A 140 6.80 -25.29 7.43
C SER A 140 7.17 -23.89 6.94
N PHE A 141 8.34 -23.43 7.36
CA PHE A 141 8.84 -22.08 7.12
C PHE A 141 10.31 -22.14 6.70
N GLY A 142 10.69 -21.37 5.68
CA GLY A 142 12.04 -21.41 5.12
C GLY A 142 13.08 -20.70 5.99
N LEU A 143 12.74 -19.53 6.52
CA LEU A 143 13.60 -18.71 7.38
C LEU A 143 12.82 -18.17 8.57
N TYR A 144 13.49 -18.02 9.70
CA TYR A 144 13.02 -17.26 10.86
C TYR A 144 14.03 -16.15 11.18
N PHE A 145 13.52 -14.95 11.37
CA PHE A 145 14.32 -13.74 11.59
C PHE A 145 14.23 -13.25 13.02
N ASN A 146 15.29 -12.60 13.49
CA ASN A 146 15.32 -12.00 14.81
C ASN A 146 14.18 -10.99 14.98
N GLY A 147 13.51 -11.03 16.13
CA GLY A 147 12.39 -10.14 16.40
C GLY A 147 11.08 -10.49 15.67
N SER A 148 11.03 -11.58 14.91
CA SER A 148 9.77 -12.10 14.32
C SER A 148 9.07 -13.10 15.25
N GLU A 149 7.95 -13.67 14.81
CA GLU A 149 7.24 -14.75 15.49
C GLU A 149 6.51 -15.62 14.45
N ILE A 150 6.58 -16.94 14.62
CA ILE A 150 5.80 -17.91 13.87
C ILE A 150 4.57 -18.26 14.70
N VAL A 151 3.39 -18.16 14.09
CA VAL A 151 2.12 -18.54 14.72
C VAL A 151 1.50 -19.69 13.96
N VAL A 152 1.28 -20.80 14.65
CA VAL A 152 0.60 -21.98 14.10
C VAL A 152 -0.61 -22.30 14.96
N SER A 153 -1.73 -22.60 14.33
CA SER A 153 -2.96 -23.00 15.02
C SER A 153 -3.58 -24.24 14.37
N GLY A 154 -4.38 -24.96 15.14
CA GLY A 154 -5.04 -26.16 14.67
C GLY A 154 -6.07 -26.69 15.66
N GLN A 155 -6.67 -27.81 15.30
CA GLN A 155 -7.58 -28.58 16.12
C GLN A 155 -6.86 -29.81 16.70
N ILE A 156 -7.38 -30.36 17.79
CA ILE A 156 -6.86 -31.56 18.46
C ILE A 156 -7.83 -32.72 18.17
N THR A 157 -7.33 -33.86 17.68
CA THR A 157 -8.18 -34.95 17.16
C THR A 157 -9.08 -35.61 18.20
N ASP A 158 -8.67 -35.65 19.47
CA ASP A 158 -9.41 -36.38 20.54
C ASP A 158 -9.72 -35.51 21.76
N ASN A 159 -9.54 -34.18 21.66
CA ASN A 159 -9.58 -33.24 22.81
C ASN A 159 -8.69 -33.63 24.01
N SER A 160 -7.83 -34.65 23.86
CA SER A 160 -6.89 -35.10 24.87
C SER A 160 -5.68 -34.18 24.89
N VAL A 161 -5.73 -33.20 25.79
CA VAL A 161 -4.62 -32.27 26.03
C VAL A 161 -3.40 -33.00 26.62
N GLU A 162 -3.63 -34.11 27.33
CA GLU A 162 -2.58 -34.91 27.99
C GLU A 162 -1.64 -35.63 27.00
N SER A 163 -2.12 -35.95 25.80
CA SER A 163 -1.33 -36.63 24.76
C SER A 163 -0.87 -35.71 23.63
N PHE A 164 -1.29 -34.44 23.64
CA PHE A 164 -0.86 -33.47 22.64
C PHE A 164 0.62 -33.13 22.90
N THR A 165 1.43 -33.14 21.84
CA THR A 165 2.85 -32.77 21.93
C THR A 165 3.22 -31.87 20.75
N THR A 166 4.21 -31.01 20.93
CA THR A 166 4.78 -30.21 19.85
C THR A 166 6.25 -30.54 19.67
N GLU A 167 6.69 -30.58 18.42
CA GLU A 167 8.10 -30.77 18.07
C GLU A 167 8.44 -29.76 16.98
N VAL A 168 9.44 -28.91 17.23
CA VAL A 168 9.98 -27.99 16.22
C VAL A 168 11.37 -28.45 15.83
N ILE A 169 11.55 -28.71 14.55
CA ILE A 169 12.83 -29.08 13.95
C ILE A 169 13.26 -27.91 13.06
N ALA A 170 14.48 -27.43 13.23
CA ALA A 170 15.04 -26.38 12.40
C ALA A 170 16.56 -26.55 12.27
N VAL A 171 17.19 -25.75 11.40
CA VAL A 171 18.64 -25.70 11.24
C VAL A 171 19.17 -24.36 11.76
N SER A 172 20.19 -24.40 12.60
CA SER A 172 20.93 -23.24 13.08
C SER A 172 22.42 -23.42 12.84
N LYS A 173 23.07 -22.48 12.13
CA LYS A 173 24.50 -22.55 11.75
C LYS A 173 24.91 -23.92 11.18
N GLY A 174 24.06 -24.51 10.33
CA GLY A 174 24.31 -25.81 9.70
C GLY A 174 24.10 -27.05 10.59
N SER A 175 23.65 -26.87 11.83
CA SER A 175 23.32 -27.97 12.75
C SER A 175 21.81 -28.05 12.98
N ASN A 176 21.27 -29.27 13.02
CA ASN A 176 19.87 -29.50 13.37
C ASN A 176 19.64 -29.15 14.85
N VAL A 177 18.64 -28.33 15.11
CA VAL A 177 18.15 -27.97 16.44
C VAL A 177 16.72 -28.46 16.60
N MET A 178 16.40 -28.97 17.78
CA MET A 178 15.06 -29.44 18.12
C MET A 178 14.56 -28.70 19.36
N TYR A 179 13.35 -28.18 19.27
CA TYR A 179 12.64 -27.57 20.39
C TYR A 179 11.41 -28.42 20.73
N GLN A 180 11.21 -28.63 22.03
CA GLN A 180 9.98 -29.18 22.59
C GLN A 180 9.41 -28.10 23.50
N ASP A 181 8.17 -27.73 23.26
CA ASP A 181 7.53 -26.61 23.95
C ASP A 181 6.65 -27.11 25.09
N THR A 182 6.64 -26.34 26.17
CA THR A 182 5.77 -26.60 27.31
C THR A 182 4.35 -26.20 26.94
N ILE A 183 3.42 -27.14 27.07
CA ILE A 183 1.99 -26.89 26.85
C ILE A 183 1.43 -26.16 28.06
N MET A 184 0.95 -24.95 27.83
CA MET A 184 0.23 -24.15 28.82
C MET A 184 -1.24 -24.53 28.76
N THR A 185 -1.71 -25.38 29.68
CA THR A 185 -3.14 -25.67 29.83
C THR A 185 -3.88 -24.46 30.41
N LYS A 186 -5.16 -24.30 30.05
CA LYS A 186 -6.04 -23.28 30.66
C LYS A 186 -6.16 -23.55 32.17
N ASP A 187 -5.95 -22.51 32.98
CA ASP A 187 -6.58 -22.44 34.30
C ASP A 187 -8.01 -21.89 34.06
N PRO A 188 -9.09 -22.57 34.50
CA PRO A 188 -10.47 -22.14 34.28
C PRO A 188 -10.80 -20.72 34.79
N SER A 189 -9.97 -20.12 35.65
CA SER A 189 -10.20 -18.80 36.27
C SER A 189 -9.70 -17.59 35.46
N ASP A 190 -8.92 -17.77 34.39
CA ASP A 190 -8.09 -16.70 33.82
C ASP A 190 -8.71 -15.94 32.63
N VAL A 191 -9.92 -16.31 32.18
CA VAL A 191 -10.55 -15.69 31.00
C VAL A 191 -12.02 -15.36 31.29
N PRO A 192 -12.47 -14.10 31.10
CA PRO A 192 -13.90 -13.77 31.17
C PRO A 192 -14.71 -14.67 30.21
N PRO A 193 -15.94 -15.07 30.56
CA PRO A 193 -16.78 -15.95 29.72
C PRO A 193 -16.95 -15.46 28.28
N GLU A 194 -16.86 -14.15 28.06
CA GLU A 194 -17.00 -13.49 26.76
C GLU A 194 -15.84 -13.81 25.78
N ASN A 195 -14.70 -14.33 26.28
CA ASN A 195 -13.50 -14.68 25.50
C ASN A 195 -13.27 -16.21 25.39
N GLU A 196 -14.25 -17.04 25.72
CA GLU A 196 -14.10 -18.51 25.75
C GLU A 196 -13.68 -19.15 24.41
N ASP A 197 -13.98 -18.51 23.27
CA ASP A 197 -13.82 -19.08 21.91
C ASP A 197 -12.75 -18.37 21.04
N PHE A 198 -11.91 -17.50 21.61
CA PHE A 198 -10.97 -16.71 20.80
C PHE A 198 -9.98 -17.59 20.00
N MET A 199 -9.55 -18.75 20.53
CA MET A 199 -8.63 -19.66 19.83
C MET A 199 -9.26 -20.27 18.58
N GLN A 200 -10.54 -20.63 18.64
CA GLN A 200 -11.28 -21.12 17.49
C GLN A 200 -11.43 -20.03 16.42
N ARG A 201 -11.71 -18.79 16.84
CA ARG A 201 -11.80 -17.64 15.93
C ARG A 201 -10.43 -17.28 15.33
N LEU A 202 -9.36 -17.31 16.12
CA LEU A 202 -7.99 -17.12 15.68
C LEU A 202 -7.59 -18.18 14.65
N TRP A 203 -7.85 -19.46 14.94
CA TRP A 203 -7.65 -20.56 14.00
C TRP A 203 -8.38 -20.27 12.68
N ALA A 204 -9.67 -19.95 12.74
CA ALA A 204 -10.48 -19.67 11.56
C ALA A 204 -9.94 -18.46 10.77
N TYR A 205 -9.56 -17.38 11.45
CA TYR A 205 -8.97 -16.19 10.86
C TYR A 205 -7.67 -16.54 10.11
N LEU A 206 -6.75 -17.25 10.77
CA LEU A 206 -5.48 -17.67 10.17
C LEU A 206 -5.68 -18.62 8.99
N THR A 207 -6.56 -19.61 9.13
CA THR A 207 -6.87 -20.56 8.05
C THR A 207 -7.47 -19.83 6.85
N VAL A 208 -8.44 -18.92 7.06
CA VAL A 208 -9.02 -18.13 5.97
C VAL A 208 -7.97 -17.25 5.31
N GLN A 209 -7.12 -16.54 6.07
CA GLN A 209 -6.03 -15.75 5.49
C GLN A 209 -5.08 -16.60 4.64
N GLN A 210 -4.66 -17.76 5.13
CA GLN A 210 -3.74 -18.64 4.39
C GLN A 210 -4.38 -19.26 3.16
N LEU A 211 -5.67 -19.62 3.21
CA LEU A 211 -6.41 -20.08 2.03
C LEU A 211 -6.52 -18.96 0.98
N LEU A 212 -6.83 -17.73 1.41
CA LEU A 212 -6.95 -16.57 0.52
C LEU A 212 -5.61 -16.15 -0.08
N GLU A 213 -4.51 -16.32 0.63
CA GLU A 213 -3.15 -16.06 0.13
C GLU A 213 -2.73 -17.15 -0.84
N ARG A 214 -2.96 -18.44 -0.51
CA ARG A 214 -2.52 -19.56 -1.35
C ARG A 214 -3.34 -19.74 -2.62
N GLN A 215 -4.63 -19.37 -2.62
CA GLN A 215 -5.49 -19.50 -3.80
C GLN A 215 -4.94 -18.76 -5.04
N VAL A 216 -4.11 -17.72 -4.84
CA VAL A 216 -3.55 -16.93 -5.95
C VAL A 216 -2.55 -17.73 -6.78
N LEU A 217 -2.00 -18.82 -6.22
CA LEU A 217 -1.05 -19.74 -6.85
C LEU A 217 -1.73 -20.93 -7.55
N LEU A 218 -3.00 -21.19 -7.25
CA LEU A 218 -3.70 -22.39 -7.71
C LEU A 218 -4.38 -22.14 -9.06
N LYS A 219 -4.53 -23.20 -9.87
CA LYS A 219 -5.26 -23.19 -11.15
C LYS A 219 -6.31 -24.32 -11.18
N GLY A 220 -7.33 -24.18 -12.03
CA GLY A 220 -8.33 -25.22 -12.27
C GLY A 220 -9.15 -25.61 -11.01
N GLN A 221 -9.41 -26.91 -10.86
CA GLN A 221 -10.29 -27.44 -9.82
C GLN A 221 -9.77 -27.21 -8.39
N GLU A 222 -8.45 -27.33 -8.17
CA GLU A 222 -7.85 -27.15 -6.84
C GLU A 222 -8.10 -25.72 -6.31
N LYS A 223 -8.02 -24.72 -7.18
CA LYS A 223 -8.36 -23.33 -6.86
C LYS A 223 -9.80 -23.19 -6.40
N GLU A 224 -10.73 -23.79 -7.14
CA GLU A 224 -12.16 -23.73 -6.82
C GLU A 224 -12.49 -24.45 -5.51
N ASP A 225 -11.84 -25.59 -5.24
CA ASP A 225 -12.03 -26.32 -3.99
C ASP A 225 -11.54 -25.51 -2.78
N LYS A 226 -10.37 -24.87 -2.89
CA LYS A 226 -9.82 -24.01 -1.83
C LYS A 226 -10.60 -22.71 -1.66
N LYS A 227 -11.12 -22.15 -2.75
CA LYS A 227 -12.03 -20.99 -2.71
C LYS A 227 -13.33 -21.34 -1.98
N LYS A 228 -13.92 -22.52 -2.23
CA LYS A 228 -15.11 -23.01 -1.52
C LYS A 228 -14.84 -23.24 -0.03
N GLU A 229 -13.68 -23.79 0.30
CA GLU A 229 -13.25 -23.98 1.70
C GLU A 229 -13.13 -22.64 2.44
N ALA A 230 -12.45 -21.65 1.82
CA ALA A 230 -12.33 -20.30 2.36
C ALA A 230 -13.70 -19.63 2.52
N LEU A 231 -14.54 -19.68 1.49
CA LEU A 231 -15.90 -19.13 1.53
C LEU A 231 -16.73 -19.76 2.67
N LYS A 232 -16.70 -21.09 2.81
CA LYS A 232 -17.42 -21.80 3.88
C LYS A 232 -16.98 -21.34 5.27
N LEU A 233 -15.68 -21.19 5.51
CA LEU A 233 -15.16 -20.70 6.79
C LEU A 233 -15.51 -19.22 7.00
N SER A 234 -15.36 -18.37 5.99
CA SER A 234 -15.75 -16.95 6.06
C SER A 234 -17.21 -16.77 6.43
N LEU A 235 -18.12 -17.55 5.83
CA LEU A 235 -19.55 -17.51 6.17
C LEU A 235 -19.81 -18.04 7.59
N LYS A 236 -19.19 -19.16 7.99
CA LYS A 236 -19.34 -19.76 9.32
C LYS A 236 -18.94 -18.79 10.43
N TYR A 237 -17.81 -18.10 10.27
CA TYR A 237 -17.26 -17.18 11.28
C TYR A 237 -17.64 -15.72 11.05
N LYS A 238 -18.44 -15.45 10.01
CA LYS A 238 -18.97 -14.14 9.61
C LYS A 238 -17.86 -13.14 9.24
N PHE A 239 -16.77 -13.59 8.65
CA PHE A 239 -15.71 -12.71 8.16
C PHE A 239 -16.09 -12.12 6.80
N VAL A 240 -15.98 -10.80 6.69
CA VAL A 240 -15.94 -10.11 5.39
C VAL A 240 -14.55 -10.27 4.81
N THR A 241 -14.49 -10.90 3.64
CA THR A 241 -13.27 -11.28 2.94
C THR A 241 -13.44 -10.97 1.45
N PRO A 242 -12.42 -11.11 0.59
CA PRO A 242 -12.58 -10.93 -0.85
C PRO A 242 -13.68 -11.79 -1.50
N LEU A 243 -14.10 -12.90 -0.86
CA LEU A 243 -15.13 -13.84 -1.31
C LEU A 243 -16.54 -13.55 -0.74
N THR A 244 -16.63 -12.74 0.31
CA THR A 244 -17.87 -12.46 1.04
C THR A 244 -18.14 -10.96 1.09
N SER A 245 -19.38 -10.58 1.39
CA SER A 245 -19.74 -9.18 1.60
C SER A 245 -20.84 -9.11 2.64
N MET A 246 -20.86 -8.02 3.39
CA MET A 246 -21.89 -7.80 4.41
C MET A 246 -22.97 -6.89 3.85
N VAL A 247 -24.22 -7.29 3.99
CA VAL A 247 -25.38 -6.50 3.58
C VAL A 247 -26.21 -6.18 4.80
N VAL A 248 -26.62 -4.91 4.91
CA VAL A 248 -27.65 -4.49 5.86
C VAL A 248 -28.83 -3.93 5.07
N THR A 249 -30.02 -4.43 5.35
CA THR A 249 -31.25 -3.96 4.71
C THR A 249 -32.19 -3.38 5.76
N LYS A 250 -32.58 -2.12 5.58
CA LYS A 250 -33.69 -1.49 6.31
C LYS A 250 -34.97 -1.63 5.45
N PRO A 251 -35.92 -2.51 5.79
CA PRO A 251 -37.26 -2.45 5.20
C PRO A 251 -37.92 -1.11 5.55
N GLN A 252 -38.43 -0.38 4.55
CA GLN A 252 -39.27 0.80 4.80
C GLN A 252 -40.67 0.36 5.26
N GLU A 253 -41.15 0.95 6.35
CA GLU A 253 -42.58 1.03 6.67
C GLU A 253 -43.04 2.46 6.36
N GLY A 254 -43.94 2.64 5.39
CA GLY A 254 -44.69 3.88 5.16
C GLY A 254 -44.14 4.82 4.07
N ASP A 255 -45.03 5.14 3.12
CA ASP A 255 -45.06 6.12 2.03
C ASP A 255 -43.75 6.75 1.50
N VAL A 256 -43.56 6.52 0.20
CA VAL A 256 -42.45 6.96 -0.64
C VAL A 256 -42.75 8.34 -1.21
N GLU A 257 -41.92 9.34 -0.89
CA GLU A 257 -41.73 10.50 -1.78
C GLU A 257 -40.40 10.33 -2.53
N VAL A 258 -40.51 10.32 -3.86
CA VAL A 258 -39.42 10.15 -4.82
C VAL A 258 -38.76 11.50 -5.05
N ALA A 259 -37.46 11.58 -4.81
CA ALA A 259 -36.60 12.61 -5.39
C ALA A 259 -35.49 11.93 -6.20
N ASP A 260 -35.44 12.25 -7.50
CA ASP A 260 -34.51 11.68 -8.46
C ASP A 260 -33.05 12.07 -8.16
N LYS A 261 -32.15 11.10 -8.33
CA LYS A 261 -30.69 11.30 -8.42
C LYS A 261 -30.27 10.84 -9.82
N PRO A 262 -29.61 11.68 -10.64
CA PRO A 262 -29.29 11.33 -12.02
C PRO A 262 -28.25 10.21 -12.12
N LYS A 263 -28.30 9.45 -13.22
CA LYS A 263 -27.35 8.39 -13.55
C LYS A 263 -25.96 8.96 -13.87
N GLU A 264 -24.94 8.25 -13.41
CA GLU A 264 -23.53 8.49 -13.72
C GLU A 264 -23.25 8.02 -15.17
N GLY A 265 -22.83 8.94 -16.04
CA GLY A 265 -22.51 8.65 -17.44
C GLY A 265 -22.53 9.82 -18.44
N GLU A 266 -22.98 11.03 -18.07
CA GLU A 266 -22.96 12.20 -18.96
C GLU A 266 -22.30 13.42 -18.29
N THR A 267 -21.44 14.13 -19.03
CA THR A 267 -20.81 15.40 -18.63
C THR A 267 -21.88 16.48 -18.39
N PRO A 268 -21.68 17.40 -17.44
CA PRO A 268 -22.74 18.33 -17.02
C PRO A 268 -23.09 19.33 -18.13
N PRO A 269 -24.39 19.58 -18.42
CA PRO A 269 -24.77 20.69 -19.27
C PRO A 269 -24.57 22.02 -18.53
N ARG A 270 -24.13 23.05 -19.27
CA ARG A 270 -24.15 24.44 -18.77
C ARG A 270 -25.57 24.83 -18.35
N PRO A 271 -25.74 25.60 -17.27
CA PRO A 271 -27.07 25.98 -16.81
C PRO A 271 -27.77 26.86 -17.87
N PRO A 272 -29.06 26.61 -18.18
CA PRO A 272 -29.87 27.58 -18.88
C PRO A 272 -30.17 28.77 -17.96
N ASN A 273 -29.93 29.98 -18.46
CA ASN A 273 -30.48 31.20 -17.87
C ASN A 273 -32.00 31.06 -17.84
N HIS A 274 -32.61 31.07 -16.65
CA HIS A 274 -34.03 31.39 -16.53
C HIS A 274 -34.20 32.75 -15.87
N ASP A 275 -34.55 33.68 -16.74
CA ASP A 275 -35.05 35.01 -16.47
C ASP A 275 -36.35 34.90 -15.64
N PHE A 276 -36.40 35.62 -14.51
CA PHE A 276 -37.60 35.77 -13.70
C PHE A 276 -38.52 36.78 -14.38
N GLY A 277 -39.61 36.30 -14.98
CA GLY A 277 -40.70 37.16 -15.43
C GLY A 277 -41.55 37.66 -14.25
N SER A 278 -41.30 38.87 -13.77
CA SER A 278 -42.32 39.67 -13.07
C SER A 278 -43.10 40.49 -14.10
N LYS A 279 -44.40 40.18 -14.25
CA LYS A 279 -45.35 40.98 -15.03
C LYS A 279 -45.56 42.35 -14.37
N LEU A 280 -45.22 43.43 -15.09
CA LEU A 280 -45.93 44.71 -15.03
C LEU A 280 -45.69 45.51 -16.33
N ILE A 281 -46.65 45.37 -17.24
CA ILE A 281 -47.30 46.39 -18.09
C ILE A 281 -46.44 47.62 -18.50
N LEU A 282 -46.08 47.76 -19.79
CA LEU A 282 -46.65 48.73 -20.77
C LEU A 282 -45.69 48.94 -22.00
N ASP A 283 -46.21 48.62 -23.18
CA ASP A 283 -46.06 49.24 -24.52
C ASP A 283 -44.69 49.70 -25.13
N GLN A 284 -44.37 49.07 -26.28
CA GLN A 284 -43.74 49.57 -27.53
C GLN A 284 -42.34 50.23 -27.64
N ARG A 285 -41.54 49.57 -28.50
CA ARG A 285 -40.62 50.06 -29.56
C ARG A 285 -39.13 50.35 -29.26
N GLN A 286 -38.31 49.66 -30.08
CA GLN A 286 -37.05 50.06 -30.77
C GLN A 286 -35.67 49.62 -30.22
N MET A 287 -34.86 49.19 -31.19
CA MET A 287 -33.55 48.50 -31.18
C MET A 287 -32.36 49.31 -30.63
N ILE A 288 -31.24 48.63 -30.28
CA ILE A 288 -29.80 48.85 -30.66
C ILE A 288 -28.82 48.16 -29.64
N PRO A 289 -27.60 47.68 -30.02
CA PRO A 289 -26.91 46.56 -29.36
C PRO A 289 -25.72 46.88 -28.41
N TRP A 290 -25.24 45.78 -27.78
CA TRP A 290 -24.32 45.56 -26.66
C TRP A 290 -22.88 46.15 -26.73
N LYS A 291 -22.32 46.56 -25.57
CA LYS A 291 -20.87 46.75 -25.31
C LYS A 291 -20.45 46.17 -23.93
N THR A 292 -19.38 45.37 -23.98
CA THR A 292 -18.25 45.17 -23.04
C THR A 292 -18.45 45.00 -21.51
N ILE A 293 -17.93 43.88 -20.97
CA ILE A 293 -17.58 43.71 -19.55
C ILE A 293 -16.06 43.57 -19.41
N VAL A 294 -15.50 44.25 -18.41
CA VAL A 294 -14.10 44.19 -17.95
C VAL A 294 -14.07 43.41 -16.64
N ALA A 295 -13.12 42.49 -16.48
CA ALA A 295 -12.79 41.89 -15.19
C ALA A 295 -11.30 42.09 -14.88
N THR A 296 -11.02 42.57 -13.67
CA THR A 296 -9.70 42.76 -13.07
C THR A 296 -9.33 41.54 -12.21
N ALA A 297 -8.06 41.14 -12.22
CA ALA A 297 -7.47 40.25 -11.21
C ALA A 297 -6.02 40.68 -10.90
N MET A 298 -5.67 40.66 -9.61
CA MET A 298 -4.32 40.85 -9.05
C MET A 298 -3.61 39.49 -8.84
N PRO A 299 -2.26 39.45 -8.66
CA PRO A 299 -1.42 38.30 -9.04
C PRO A 299 -0.75 37.54 -7.89
N VAL A 300 -0.26 36.33 -8.17
CA VAL A 300 0.79 35.59 -7.41
C VAL A 300 1.85 35.06 -8.41
N PRO A 301 3.15 34.98 -8.05
CA PRO A 301 4.28 35.05 -9.00
C PRO A 301 4.86 33.70 -9.51
N THR A 302 5.37 33.75 -10.76
CA THR A 302 6.61 33.13 -11.32
C THR A 302 6.73 31.57 -11.35
N VAL A 303 6.54 30.80 -12.45
CA VAL A 303 7.10 30.72 -13.85
C VAL A 303 8.50 30.05 -13.91
N ARG A 304 8.72 28.88 -14.57
CA ARG A 304 9.02 28.66 -16.03
C ARG A 304 9.01 27.15 -16.39
N ARG A 305 8.19 26.72 -17.37
CA ARG A 305 8.45 26.49 -18.82
C ARG A 305 9.23 25.21 -19.19
N ASN A 306 8.50 24.19 -19.61
CA ASN A 306 8.72 23.49 -20.88
C ASN A 306 7.37 23.16 -21.53
N ARG A 307 7.31 23.23 -22.86
CA ARG A 307 6.15 22.84 -23.68
C ARG A 307 6.04 21.31 -23.65
N PHE A 308 4.91 20.80 -23.19
CA PHE A 308 4.40 19.48 -23.54
C PHE A 308 2.95 19.60 -23.98
N VAL A 309 2.61 18.77 -24.96
CA VAL A 309 1.27 18.44 -25.43
C VAL A 309 0.51 17.78 -24.28
N LEU A 310 -0.71 18.23 -24.00
CA LEU A 310 -1.65 17.51 -23.14
C LEU A 310 -2.37 16.49 -24.01
N SER A 311 -2.10 15.20 -23.80
CA SER A 311 -3.06 14.15 -24.12
C SER A 311 -4.14 14.14 -23.03
N VAL A 312 -5.39 14.00 -23.46
CA VAL A 312 -6.50 13.46 -22.65
C VAL A 312 -7.19 12.45 -23.56
N ASP A 313 -7.42 11.26 -23.02
CA ASP A 313 -8.01 10.06 -23.59
C ASP A 313 -8.89 10.20 -24.85
N GLY A 314 -8.56 9.39 -25.85
CA GLY A 314 -9.45 9.00 -26.95
C GLY A 314 -9.19 9.68 -28.30
N GLU A 315 -8.58 8.92 -29.23
CA GLU A 315 -8.41 9.16 -30.67
C GLU A 315 -7.78 10.51 -31.10
N ALA A 316 -6.51 10.46 -31.54
CA ALA A 316 -5.88 11.56 -32.27
C ALA A 316 -5.50 11.12 -33.69
N ASP A 317 -6.13 11.75 -34.68
CA ASP A 317 -5.53 12.04 -35.99
C ASP A 317 -5.98 13.46 -36.38
N ILE A 318 -5.13 14.45 -36.15
CA ILE A 318 -5.31 15.82 -36.65
C ILE A 318 -4.07 16.16 -37.48
N THR A 319 -4.20 16.08 -38.80
CA THR A 319 -3.19 16.57 -39.75
C THR A 319 -3.39 18.06 -40.02
N TYR A 320 -2.30 18.82 -40.08
CA TYR A 320 -2.29 20.23 -40.50
C TYR A 320 -1.40 20.42 -41.73
N GLU A 321 -1.77 21.35 -42.62
CA GLU A 321 -0.92 21.82 -43.73
C GLU A 321 -0.80 23.34 -43.66
N GLU A 322 0.43 23.86 -43.72
CA GLU A 322 0.67 25.29 -43.94
C GLU A 322 0.59 25.60 -45.44
N ILE A 323 -0.23 26.60 -45.82
CA ILE A 323 -0.30 27.08 -47.21
C ILE A 323 0.86 28.06 -47.44
N PRO A 324 1.81 27.78 -48.35
CA PRO A 324 2.92 28.69 -48.62
C PRO A 324 2.41 29.98 -49.28
N GLY A 325 2.64 31.14 -48.65
CA GLY A 325 2.43 32.46 -49.25
C GLY A 325 1.37 33.38 -48.60
N SER A 326 0.76 33.01 -47.47
CA SER A 326 -0.18 33.90 -46.73
C SER A 326 0.51 34.62 -45.56
N GLN A 327 0.25 35.93 -45.40
CA GLN A 327 0.83 36.78 -44.34
C GLN A 327 0.21 36.56 -42.93
N THR A 328 -0.75 35.64 -42.78
CA THR A 328 -1.22 35.12 -41.49
C THR A 328 -1.46 33.61 -41.60
N PRO A 329 -0.88 32.77 -40.70
CA PRO A 329 -1.12 31.33 -40.74
C PRO A 329 -2.59 31.06 -40.42
N THR A 330 -3.29 30.45 -41.37
CA THR A 330 -4.71 30.10 -41.25
C THR A 330 -4.79 28.60 -41.05
N LEU A 331 -5.28 28.16 -39.91
CA LEU A 331 -5.39 26.74 -39.56
C LEU A 331 -6.74 26.20 -40.07
N LYS A 332 -6.72 25.08 -40.79
CA LYS A 332 -7.93 24.32 -41.16
C LYS A 332 -8.13 23.17 -40.19
N LEU A 333 -9.32 23.08 -39.58
CA LEU A 333 -9.75 21.94 -38.78
C LEU A 333 -11.04 21.39 -39.41
N LYS A 334 -10.98 20.15 -39.93
CA LYS A 334 -12.12 19.39 -40.50
C LYS A 334 -13.13 20.27 -41.27
N ASP A 335 -12.61 21.07 -42.20
CA ASP A 335 -13.33 21.96 -43.15
C ASP A 335 -13.86 23.32 -42.66
N GLN A 336 -13.39 23.85 -41.51
CA GLN A 336 -13.64 25.26 -41.12
C GLN A 336 -12.34 26.09 -41.01
N GLU A 337 -12.37 27.34 -41.50
CA GLU A 337 -11.27 28.31 -41.37
C GLU A 337 -11.36 29.09 -40.05
N VAL A 338 -10.26 29.13 -39.29
CA VAL A 338 -10.16 29.91 -38.05
C VAL A 338 -9.04 30.95 -38.17
N LYS A 339 -9.35 32.22 -37.90
CA LYS A 339 -8.38 33.34 -37.91
C LYS A 339 -7.88 33.65 -36.49
N THR A 340 -6.56 33.78 -36.33
CA THR A 340 -5.90 34.11 -35.05
C THR A 340 -5.03 35.37 -35.16
N SER A 341 -4.81 36.10 -34.05
CA SER A 341 -3.92 37.27 -33.98
C SER A 341 -2.94 37.19 -32.78
N TRP A 342 -1.75 37.80 -32.92
CA TRP A 342 -0.67 37.79 -31.92
C TRP A 342 -0.40 39.19 -31.33
N VAL A 343 0.07 39.26 -30.07
CA VAL A 343 0.58 40.48 -29.43
C VAL A 343 1.94 40.22 -28.78
N MET A 344 2.90 41.13 -28.99
CA MET A 344 4.29 41.06 -28.51
C MET A 344 4.47 41.83 -27.19
N THR A 345 5.27 41.32 -26.25
CA THR A 345 5.68 42.03 -25.03
C THR A 345 7.22 42.11 -24.93
N LYS A 346 7.75 43.30 -24.61
CA LYS A 346 9.17 43.53 -24.27
C LYS A 346 9.27 44.39 -23.00
N ASP A 347 10.13 43.90 -22.10
CA ASP A 347 10.93 44.56 -21.04
C ASP A 347 10.29 45.46 -19.97
N TYR A 348 10.42 45.04 -18.70
CA TYR A 348 10.75 45.94 -17.58
C TYR A 348 11.63 45.23 -16.53
N ARG A 349 12.72 45.90 -16.14
CA ARG A 349 13.62 45.60 -15.01
C ARG A 349 13.24 46.42 -13.78
N ILE A 350 13.57 45.87 -12.62
CA ILE A 350 13.31 46.34 -11.25
C ILE A 350 14.23 47.52 -10.88
N ALA A 351 13.70 48.50 -10.13
CA ALA A 351 14.48 49.43 -9.31
C ALA A 351 13.75 49.74 -7.99
N SER A 352 14.57 49.85 -6.94
CA SER A 352 14.31 50.05 -5.51
C SER A 352 13.55 51.33 -5.13
N ALA A 353 12.80 51.26 -4.02
CA ALA A 353 12.18 52.41 -3.34
C ALA A 353 13.16 53.14 -2.40
N PRO A 354 13.03 54.47 -2.21
CA PRO A 354 13.59 55.19 -1.07
C PRO A 354 12.51 55.60 -0.05
N GLU A 355 12.92 55.65 1.22
CA GLU A 355 12.26 56.36 2.33
C GLU A 355 12.16 57.88 2.06
N ILE A 356 11.19 58.57 2.68
CA ILE A 356 11.38 59.89 3.35
C ILE A 356 10.13 60.22 4.21
N MET A 357 10.44 60.75 5.40
CA MET A 357 9.62 61.23 6.52
C MET A 357 8.89 62.57 6.30
N MET A 358 8.02 62.87 7.29
CA MET A 358 7.61 64.21 7.80
C MET A 358 6.44 64.93 7.08
N ASP A 359 5.50 65.64 7.72
CA ASP A 359 5.39 66.16 9.09
C ASP A 359 3.91 66.43 9.48
N ARG A 360 3.69 66.61 10.78
CA ARG A 360 2.45 66.91 11.51
C ARG A 360 1.78 68.23 11.08
N ALA A 361 0.47 68.20 10.79
CA ALA A 361 -0.55 69.17 11.25
C ALA A 361 -1.80 69.11 10.35
N ALA A 362 -2.76 68.23 10.66
CA ALA A 362 -4.17 68.42 10.33
C ALA A 362 -5.01 67.50 11.22
N LEU A 363 -4.92 67.74 12.53
CA LEU A 363 -5.80 67.13 13.53
C LEU A 363 -6.94 68.12 13.81
N ARG A 364 -8.17 67.60 13.88
CA ARG A 364 -9.38 68.08 14.57
C ARG A 364 -10.55 68.52 13.69
N LEU A 365 -11.73 68.02 14.10
CA LEU A 365 -13.11 68.26 13.62
C LEU A 365 -13.39 67.52 12.30
N ILE A 366 -14.01 66.34 12.30
CA ILE A 366 -15.44 66.15 12.57
C ILE A 366 -15.65 64.85 13.37
N LEU A 367 -16.16 65.03 14.58
CA LEU A 367 -16.62 63.98 15.50
C LEU A 367 -18.04 64.40 15.89
N LEU A 368 -19.06 63.85 15.22
CA LEU A 368 -20.39 63.52 15.76
C LEU A 368 -21.34 63.19 14.61
N GLY A 369 -22.01 62.03 14.70
CA GLY A 369 -23.17 61.71 13.87
C GLY A 369 -22.95 60.53 12.92
N VAL A 370 -22.92 59.33 13.50
CA VAL A 370 -23.67 58.12 13.12
C VAL A 370 -22.87 56.94 13.69
N PHE A 371 -23.12 56.68 14.97
CA PHE A 371 -22.80 55.39 15.60
C PHE A 371 -24.13 54.64 15.70
N ILE A 372 -24.06 53.31 15.56
CA ILE A 372 -25.16 52.33 15.61
C ILE A 372 -25.90 52.18 14.27
N ILE A 373 -25.35 51.37 13.36
CA ILE A 373 -25.77 49.98 13.09
C ILE A 373 -24.49 49.26 12.63
N SER A 374 -23.70 48.78 13.59
CA SER A 374 -22.73 47.73 13.33
C SER A 374 -23.50 46.43 13.52
N VAL A 375 -24.08 45.88 12.46
CA VAL A 375 -24.44 44.46 12.48
C VAL A 375 -23.11 43.75 12.63
N THR A 376 -22.79 43.31 13.84
CA THR A 376 -21.85 42.22 14.02
C THR A 376 -22.45 41.07 13.23
N SER A 377 -21.94 40.82 12.02
CA SER A 377 -22.06 39.50 11.42
C SER A 377 -21.32 38.56 12.37
N VAL A 378 -22.06 38.05 13.36
CA VAL A 378 -21.66 36.85 14.08
C VAL A 378 -21.31 35.86 12.96
N PRO A 379 -20.11 35.26 12.96
CA PRO A 379 -19.81 34.24 11.98
C PRO A 379 -20.92 33.19 12.10
N ILE A 380 -21.69 33.03 11.02
CA ILE A 380 -22.72 32.00 10.96
C ILE A 380 -21.93 30.69 11.10
N LYS A 381 -21.96 30.11 12.31
CA LYS A 381 -21.52 28.72 12.52
C LYS A 381 -22.30 27.92 11.49
N LYS A 382 -21.61 27.30 10.54
CA LYS A 382 -22.18 26.33 9.62
C LYS A 382 -22.96 25.36 10.51
N LYS A 383 -24.29 25.40 10.43
CA LYS A 383 -25.13 24.53 11.24
C LYS A 383 -24.81 23.13 10.74
N GLU A 384 -24.09 22.34 11.53
CA GLU A 384 -23.88 20.95 11.20
C GLU A 384 -25.26 20.30 11.27
N ASN A 385 -25.79 19.95 10.10
CA ASN A 385 -27.12 19.35 9.97
C ASN A 385 -27.20 18.00 10.72
N VAL A 386 -26.04 17.42 11.03
CA VAL A 386 -25.84 16.14 11.69
C VAL A 386 -24.91 16.31 12.89
N ASP A 387 -25.35 15.88 14.08
CA ASP A 387 -24.57 15.92 15.32
C ASP A 387 -24.10 14.51 15.72
N ILE A 388 -22.79 14.28 15.68
CA ILE A 388 -22.17 13.07 16.25
C ILE A 388 -21.92 13.35 17.72
N TYR A 389 -22.88 12.96 18.55
CA TYR A 389 -22.86 13.27 19.99
C TYR A 389 -22.05 12.26 20.81
N SER A 390 -21.77 11.06 20.28
CA SER A 390 -20.97 10.03 20.95
C SER A 390 -20.21 9.18 19.93
N PHE A 391 -18.91 8.95 20.19
CA PHE A 391 -18.03 8.14 19.35
C PHE A 391 -17.08 7.33 20.22
N TYR A 392 -17.29 6.02 20.29
CA TYR A 392 -16.55 5.10 21.15
C TYR A 392 -15.74 4.11 20.33
N ILE A 393 -14.51 3.85 20.74
CA ILE A 393 -13.66 2.79 20.19
C ILE A 393 -13.23 1.89 21.35
N ASN A 394 -13.64 0.63 21.36
CA ASN A 394 -13.20 -0.36 22.35
C ASN A 394 -12.37 -1.42 21.65
N SER A 395 -11.12 -1.61 22.06
CA SER A 395 -10.23 -2.61 21.49
C SER A 395 -9.74 -3.56 22.58
N THR A 396 -9.94 -4.86 22.38
CA THR A 396 -9.47 -5.89 23.30
C THR A 396 -8.47 -6.77 22.58
N VAL A 397 -7.25 -6.87 23.11
CA VAL A 397 -6.22 -7.78 22.64
C VAL A 397 -6.12 -8.94 23.62
N THR A 398 -6.27 -10.17 23.14
CA THR A 398 -6.08 -11.38 23.92
C THR A 398 -5.16 -12.31 23.16
N SER A 399 -3.97 -12.60 23.73
CA SER A 399 -2.95 -13.43 23.07
C SER A 399 -2.69 -12.98 21.63
N ARG A 400 -2.33 -11.69 21.45
CA ARG A 400 -2.06 -11.05 20.15
C ARG A 400 -3.26 -10.96 19.19
N TYR A 401 -4.43 -11.51 19.54
CA TYR A 401 -5.65 -11.43 18.73
C TYR A 401 -6.51 -10.26 19.20
N THR A 402 -6.77 -9.33 18.29
CA THR A 402 -7.46 -8.07 18.57
C THR A 402 -8.89 -8.14 18.07
N THR A 403 -9.83 -7.70 18.91
CA THR A 403 -11.20 -7.36 18.50
C THR A 403 -11.44 -5.89 18.80
N THR A 404 -11.78 -5.11 17.78
CA THR A 404 -12.07 -3.68 17.92
C THR A 404 -13.50 -3.38 17.52
N VAL A 405 -14.23 -2.69 18.40
CA VAL A 405 -15.61 -2.25 18.22
C VAL A 405 -15.64 -0.72 18.15
N ILE A 406 -16.13 -0.18 17.04
CA ILE A 406 -16.38 1.25 16.87
C ILE A 406 -17.88 1.50 16.95
N THR A 407 -18.32 2.34 17.87
CA THR A 407 -19.70 2.77 18.04
C THR A 407 -19.84 4.27 17.80
N SER A 408 -20.59 4.66 16.78
CA SER A 408 -20.89 6.07 16.48
C SER A 408 -22.39 6.32 16.64
N ARG A 409 -22.75 7.29 17.48
CA ARG A 409 -24.15 7.71 17.66
C ARG A 409 -24.35 9.10 17.10
N VAL A 410 -25.35 9.19 16.24
CA VAL A 410 -25.56 10.36 15.39
C VAL A 410 -27.02 10.81 15.47
N ALA A 411 -27.25 12.12 15.52
CA ALA A 411 -28.57 12.72 15.51
C ALA A 411 -28.74 13.59 14.26
N ASN A 412 -29.84 13.39 13.54
CA ASN A 412 -30.31 14.35 12.55
C ASN A 412 -30.94 15.52 13.31
N THR A 413 -30.40 16.73 13.15
CA THR A 413 -30.92 17.93 13.83
C THR A 413 -31.89 18.73 12.99
N LEU A 414 -32.08 18.33 11.73
CA LEU A 414 -33.02 18.95 10.82
C LEU A 414 -34.44 18.42 11.01
N ASN A 415 -35.40 19.23 10.55
CA ASN A 415 -36.82 18.89 10.47
C ASN A 415 -37.19 18.11 9.19
N GLU A 416 -36.19 17.67 8.42
CA GLU A 416 -36.35 16.85 7.22
C GLU A 416 -35.46 15.60 7.32
N SER A 417 -35.74 14.59 6.51
CA SER A 417 -34.89 13.39 6.46
C SER A 417 -33.53 13.72 5.83
N GLN A 418 -32.47 13.16 6.39
CA GLN A 418 -31.11 13.37 5.90
C GLN A 418 -30.35 12.05 5.71
N GLU A 419 -29.54 11.97 4.66
CA GLU A 419 -28.57 10.91 4.48
C GLU A 419 -27.38 11.13 5.44
N ILE A 420 -27.18 10.18 6.35
CA ILE A 420 -26.08 10.17 7.32
C ILE A 420 -25.06 9.13 6.90
N GLN A 421 -23.81 9.54 6.76
CA GLN A 421 -22.68 8.68 6.43
C GLN A 421 -21.90 8.28 7.70
N PHE A 422 -21.54 7.00 7.78
CA PHE A 422 -20.59 6.45 8.72
C PHE A 422 -19.34 6.03 7.96
N GLU A 423 -18.20 6.59 8.35
CA GLU A 423 -16.90 6.36 7.72
C GLU A 423 -15.84 6.13 8.78
N VAL A 424 -15.10 5.03 8.66
CA VAL A 424 -13.99 4.67 9.55
C VAL A 424 -12.89 3.97 8.77
N LYS A 425 -11.66 4.04 9.27
CA LYS A 425 -10.51 3.34 8.68
C LYS A 425 -10.11 2.16 9.55
N ILE A 426 -9.97 0.98 8.94
CA ILE A 426 -9.63 -0.27 9.64
C ILE A 426 -8.34 -0.87 9.09
N PRO A 427 -7.54 -1.64 9.85
CA PRO A 427 -6.35 -2.30 9.30
C PRO A 427 -6.64 -3.20 8.10
N LYS A 428 -5.79 -3.16 7.07
CA LYS A 428 -5.95 -3.92 5.82
C LYS A 428 -6.02 -5.43 6.02
N ASN A 429 -5.35 -5.94 7.04
CA ASN A 429 -5.37 -7.37 7.35
C ASN A 429 -6.55 -7.77 8.26
N ALA A 430 -7.30 -6.80 8.80
CA ALA A 430 -8.42 -7.09 9.67
C ALA A 430 -9.63 -7.60 8.87
N PHE A 431 -10.40 -8.51 9.47
CA PHE A 431 -11.69 -8.92 8.94
C PHE A 431 -12.81 -8.26 9.72
N ILE A 432 -13.72 -7.59 9.01
CA ILE A 432 -15.00 -7.16 9.59
C ILE A 432 -15.78 -8.41 9.93
N SER A 433 -16.27 -8.52 11.18
CA SER A 433 -17.02 -9.68 11.66
C SER A 433 -18.46 -9.37 12.03
N LYS A 434 -18.76 -8.09 12.32
CA LYS A 434 -20.11 -7.62 12.65
C LYS A 434 -20.27 -6.16 12.25
N PHE A 435 -21.44 -5.83 11.74
CA PHE A 435 -21.89 -4.45 11.61
C PHE A 435 -23.37 -4.39 11.97
N ARG A 436 -23.77 -3.34 12.67
CA ARG A 436 -25.13 -3.14 13.16
C ARG A 436 -25.49 -1.67 13.05
N MET A 437 -26.72 -1.40 12.62
CA MET A 437 -27.32 -0.08 12.70
C MET A 437 -28.58 -0.13 13.56
N THR A 438 -28.75 0.82 14.47
CA THR A 438 -29.96 0.96 15.28
C THR A 438 -30.59 2.31 14.97
N ILE A 439 -31.79 2.31 14.40
CA ILE A 439 -32.54 3.52 14.00
C ILE A 439 -33.88 3.46 14.71
N GLU A 440 -34.23 4.50 15.47
CA GLU A 440 -35.52 4.60 16.20
C GLU A 440 -35.82 3.37 17.09
N GLY A 441 -34.77 2.79 17.70
CA GLY A 441 -34.89 1.60 18.56
C GLY A 441 -34.99 0.27 17.80
N LYS A 442 -35.16 0.27 16.48
CA LYS A 442 -35.08 -0.93 15.63
C LYS A 442 -33.62 -1.20 15.25
N THR A 443 -33.16 -2.42 15.50
CA THR A 443 -31.79 -2.85 15.21
C THR A 443 -31.76 -3.71 13.94
N TYR A 444 -30.86 -3.36 13.03
CA TYR A 444 -30.61 -4.08 11.78
C TYR A 444 -29.18 -4.62 11.81
N ASP A 445 -29.07 -5.93 11.94
CA ASP A 445 -27.78 -6.63 11.90
C ASP A 445 -27.36 -6.88 10.45
N GLY A 446 -26.08 -6.64 10.16
CA GLY A 446 -25.48 -7.02 8.90
C GLY A 446 -25.32 -8.53 8.78
N VAL A 447 -25.65 -9.05 7.61
CA VAL A 447 -25.51 -10.47 7.29
C VAL A 447 -24.39 -10.63 6.29
N VAL A 448 -23.41 -11.46 6.64
CA VAL A 448 -22.33 -11.84 5.73
C VAL A 448 -22.84 -12.90 4.77
N LYS A 449 -22.70 -12.62 3.48
CA LYS A 449 -23.13 -13.47 2.39
C LYS A 449 -22.01 -13.64 1.38
N GLU A 450 -22.17 -14.57 0.45
CA GLU A 450 -21.32 -14.64 -0.72
C GLU A 450 -21.40 -13.32 -1.48
N LYS A 451 -20.28 -12.88 -2.06
CA LYS A 451 -20.15 -11.58 -2.70
C LYS A 451 -21.19 -11.33 -3.80
N GLU A 452 -21.45 -12.33 -4.64
CA GLU A 452 -22.45 -12.24 -5.71
C GLU A 452 -23.88 -12.12 -5.16
N GLU A 453 -24.22 -12.97 -4.18
CA GLU A 453 -25.53 -12.93 -3.51
C GLU A 453 -25.76 -11.58 -2.79
N ALA A 454 -24.73 -11.09 -2.10
CA ALA A 454 -24.73 -9.80 -1.43
C ALA A 454 -24.98 -8.65 -2.42
N GLN A 455 -24.29 -8.67 -3.57
CA GLN A 455 -24.46 -7.66 -4.61
C GLN A 455 -25.86 -7.71 -5.23
N GLN A 456 -26.41 -8.90 -5.47
CA GLN A 456 -27.78 -9.06 -5.96
C GLN A 456 -28.80 -8.50 -4.97
N GLN A 457 -28.66 -8.83 -3.67
CA GLN A 457 -29.54 -8.31 -2.63
C GLN A 457 -29.43 -6.79 -2.51
N TYR A 458 -28.21 -6.24 -2.59
CA TYR A 458 -27.98 -4.79 -2.61
C TYR A 458 -28.71 -4.14 -3.78
N ASN A 459 -28.50 -4.64 -5.00
CA ASN A 459 -29.13 -4.10 -6.20
C ASN A 459 -30.66 -4.14 -6.11
N GLN A 460 -31.22 -5.23 -5.57
CA GLN A 460 -32.66 -5.37 -5.33
C GLN A 460 -33.19 -4.40 -4.26
N ALA A 461 -32.42 -4.16 -3.20
CA ALA A 461 -32.78 -3.23 -2.14
C ALA A 461 -32.78 -1.79 -2.68
N VAL A 462 -31.72 -1.40 -3.40
CA VAL A 462 -31.60 -0.09 -4.05
C VAL A 462 -32.71 0.12 -5.10
N SER A 463 -33.02 -0.89 -5.92
CA SER A 463 -34.12 -0.78 -6.89
C SER A 463 -35.50 -0.62 -6.23
N ARG A 464 -35.62 -1.02 -4.95
CA ARG A 464 -36.83 -0.84 -4.13
C ARG A 464 -36.78 0.44 -3.30
N GLY A 465 -35.81 1.32 -3.52
CA GLY A 465 -35.64 2.57 -2.77
C GLY A 465 -35.17 2.38 -1.32
N GLN A 466 -34.69 1.18 -0.96
CA GLN A 466 -34.20 0.90 0.39
C GLN A 466 -32.76 1.42 0.55
N SER A 467 -32.44 1.94 1.74
CA SER A 467 -31.06 2.23 2.09
C SER A 467 -30.27 0.91 2.24
N ALA A 468 -29.19 0.79 1.49
CA ALA A 468 -28.26 -0.33 1.55
C ALA A 468 -26.82 0.20 1.55
N GLY A 469 -25.94 -0.40 2.36
CA GLY A 469 -24.52 -0.05 2.44
C GLY A 469 -23.66 -1.04 1.64
N LEU A 470 -22.65 -0.53 0.93
CA LEU A 470 -21.63 -1.34 0.24
C LEU A 470 -20.23 -0.89 0.69
N ILE A 471 -19.39 -1.85 1.05
CA ILE A 471 -18.02 -1.62 1.51
C ILE A 471 -17.11 -1.42 0.29
N LYS A 472 -16.31 -0.34 0.26
CA LYS A 472 -15.30 -0.08 -0.80
C LYS A 472 -13.91 0.05 -0.18
N SER A 473 -12.96 -0.78 -0.60
CA SER A 473 -11.57 -0.75 -0.12
C SER A 473 -10.72 0.30 -0.85
N VAL A 474 -10.11 1.25 -0.13
CA VAL A 474 -9.03 2.13 -0.63
C VAL A 474 -8.09 2.55 0.52
N GLY A 475 -6.81 2.15 0.51
CA GLY A 475 -5.77 2.70 1.42
C GLY A 475 -4.48 1.87 1.57
N ARG A 476 -3.45 2.44 2.24
CA ARG A 476 -2.09 1.85 2.37
C ARG A 476 -2.03 0.72 3.41
N THR A 477 -2.20 1.09 4.67
CA THR A 477 -2.25 0.19 5.84
C THR A 477 -3.66 -0.02 6.37
N LEU A 478 -4.53 0.93 6.07
CA LEU A 478 -5.93 0.94 6.46
C LEU A 478 -6.81 0.84 5.22
N GLU A 479 -7.98 0.25 5.36
CA GLU A 479 -9.08 0.25 4.41
C GLU A 479 -10.19 1.16 4.91
N ASP A 480 -10.77 1.95 4.00
CA ASP A 480 -11.96 2.74 4.29
C ASP A 480 -13.20 1.82 4.39
N PHE A 481 -13.92 1.88 5.50
CA PHE A 481 -15.28 1.39 5.60
C PHE A 481 -16.24 2.57 5.52
N LYS A 482 -17.15 2.56 4.54
CA LYS A 482 -18.15 3.62 4.34
C LYS A 482 -19.53 3.01 4.17
N THR A 483 -20.52 3.62 4.81
CA THR A 483 -21.93 3.31 4.59
C THR A 483 -22.77 4.55 4.83
N SER A 484 -23.92 4.65 4.17
CA SER A 484 -24.88 5.72 4.41
C SER A 484 -26.27 5.15 4.68
N VAL A 485 -27.09 5.91 5.40
CA VAL A 485 -28.49 5.59 5.64
C VAL A 485 -29.31 6.86 5.77
N THR A 486 -30.52 6.84 5.24
CA THR A 486 -31.46 7.95 5.39
C THR A 486 -32.13 7.88 6.77
N VAL A 487 -31.99 8.95 7.55
CA VAL A 487 -32.52 9.10 8.90
C VAL A 487 -33.59 10.18 8.89
N ALA A 488 -34.75 9.90 9.48
CA ALA A 488 -35.87 10.82 9.54
C ALA A 488 -35.52 12.11 10.32
N ALA A 489 -36.35 13.14 10.16
CA ALA A 489 -36.26 14.38 10.89
C ALA A 489 -36.13 14.13 12.41
N PHE A 490 -35.25 14.87 13.08
CA PHE A 490 -35.02 14.80 14.53
C PHE A 490 -34.72 13.40 15.11
N SER A 491 -34.38 12.44 14.25
CA SER A 491 -34.20 11.05 14.63
C SER A 491 -32.73 10.71 14.81
N LYS A 492 -32.47 9.59 15.48
CA LYS A 492 -31.11 9.14 15.84
C LYS A 492 -30.79 7.81 15.21
N VAL A 493 -29.51 7.63 14.88
CA VAL A 493 -28.93 6.36 14.43
C VAL A 493 -27.71 6.03 15.27
N THR A 494 -27.53 4.75 15.57
CA THR A 494 -26.29 4.21 16.14
C THR A 494 -25.68 3.23 15.16
N PHE A 495 -24.42 3.42 14.81
CA PHE A 495 -23.62 2.49 14.03
C PHE A 495 -22.67 1.75 14.97
N GLU A 496 -22.55 0.44 14.81
CA GLU A 496 -21.61 -0.41 15.54
C GLU A 496 -20.88 -1.31 14.52
N LEU A 497 -19.56 -1.16 14.41
CA LEU A 497 -18.69 -1.96 13.56
C LEU A 497 -17.73 -2.76 14.43
N THR A 498 -17.58 -4.05 14.17
CA THR A 498 -16.58 -4.91 14.78
C THR A 498 -15.65 -5.46 13.72
N TYR A 499 -14.34 -5.33 13.95
CA TYR A 499 -13.31 -5.97 13.14
C TYR A 499 -12.28 -6.68 14.02
N GLU A 500 -11.69 -7.72 13.45
CA GLU A 500 -10.78 -8.64 14.13
C GLU A 500 -9.47 -8.77 13.37
N GLU A 501 -8.34 -8.80 14.08
CA GLU A 501 -7.02 -8.99 13.48
C GLU A 501 -6.08 -9.80 14.39
N LEU A 502 -5.12 -10.50 13.78
CA LEU A 502 -3.98 -11.05 14.51
C LEU A 502 -2.77 -10.14 14.35
N LEU A 503 -2.25 -9.62 15.46
CA LEU A 503 -1.06 -8.78 15.46
C LEU A 503 0.17 -9.61 15.08
N LYS A 504 1.00 -9.06 14.18
CA LYS A 504 2.23 -9.71 13.72
C LYS A 504 3.43 -9.09 14.44
N ARG A 505 4.26 -9.93 15.05
CA ARG A 505 5.51 -9.46 15.66
C ARG A 505 6.54 -9.15 14.60
N ARG A 506 7.10 -7.95 14.65
CA ARG A 506 8.17 -7.49 13.77
C ARG A 506 9.15 -6.66 14.57
N LEU A 507 10.45 -6.81 14.29
CA LEU A 507 11.50 -6.05 14.97
C LEU A 507 11.37 -6.09 16.51
N GLY A 508 10.93 -7.23 17.05
CA GLY A 508 10.80 -7.45 18.48
C GLY A 508 9.56 -6.86 19.13
N LYS A 509 8.55 -6.42 18.37
CA LYS A 509 7.34 -5.77 18.92
C LYS A 509 6.08 -6.09 18.10
N TYR A 510 4.94 -5.97 18.75
CA TYR A 510 3.63 -5.90 18.11
C TYR A 510 3.21 -4.45 17.96
N GLU A 511 2.47 -4.15 16.90
CA GLU A 511 1.96 -2.82 16.59
C GLU A 511 0.45 -2.89 16.41
N LEU A 512 -0.30 -2.34 17.36
CA LEU A 512 -1.74 -2.14 17.26
C LEU A 512 -2.02 -0.72 16.76
N LEU A 513 -2.54 -0.61 15.54
CA LEU A 513 -2.83 0.66 14.88
C LEU A 513 -4.35 0.91 14.87
N ILE A 514 -4.79 1.95 15.57
CA ILE A 514 -6.20 2.36 15.58
C ILE A 514 -6.30 3.79 15.03
N ASN A 515 -7.11 3.96 13.99
CA ASN A 515 -7.41 5.29 13.45
C ASN A 515 -8.67 5.86 14.10
N ALA A 516 -8.62 7.13 14.51
CA ALA A 516 -9.77 7.88 14.97
C ALA A 516 -10.03 9.08 14.06
N GLN A 517 -11.17 9.06 13.37
CA GLN A 517 -11.59 10.11 12.46
C GLN A 517 -13.13 10.28 12.50
N PRO A 518 -13.71 10.84 13.58
CA PRO A 518 -15.15 11.01 13.73
C PRO A 518 -15.80 12.02 12.76
N MET A 519 -15.02 12.72 11.94
CA MET A 519 -15.49 13.71 10.94
C MET A 519 -16.12 15.00 11.49
N GLN A 520 -16.26 15.14 12.81
CA GLN A 520 -16.51 16.38 13.51
C GLN A 520 -15.97 16.28 14.95
N PRO A 521 -15.76 17.39 15.68
CA PRO A 521 -15.47 17.35 17.12
C PRO A 521 -16.64 16.79 17.93
N VAL A 522 -16.42 15.69 18.65
CA VAL A 522 -17.44 14.94 19.40
C VAL A 522 -17.39 15.27 20.88
N ALA A 523 -18.54 15.54 21.50
CA ALA A 523 -18.60 15.88 22.92
C ALA A 523 -18.22 14.70 23.83
N ASP A 524 -18.69 13.50 23.51
CA ASP A 524 -18.43 12.27 24.26
C ASP A 524 -17.62 11.28 23.40
N PHE A 525 -16.33 11.60 23.21
CA PHE A 525 -15.38 10.72 22.56
C PHE A 525 -14.67 9.85 23.60
N LYS A 526 -14.63 8.54 23.38
CA LYS A 526 -13.87 7.61 24.22
C LYS A 526 -13.15 6.57 23.38
N MET A 527 -11.89 6.31 23.70
CA MET A 527 -11.18 5.14 23.19
C MET A 527 -10.58 4.37 24.36
N ASP A 528 -10.94 3.09 24.46
CA ASP A 528 -10.51 2.17 25.50
C ASP A 528 -9.82 0.97 24.85
N VAL A 529 -8.56 0.74 25.23
CA VAL A 529 -7.80 -0.41 24.77
C VAL A 529 -7.41 -1.26 25.98
N HIS A 530 -7.76 -2.54 25.96
CA HIS A 530 -7.37 -3.51 26.98
C HIS A 530 -6.53 -4.61 26.33
N ILE A 531 -5.30 -4.80 26.81
CA ILE A 531 -4.36 -5.82 26.36
C ILE A 531 -4.21 -6.84 27.47
N GLN A 532 -4.50 -8.11 27.18
CA GLN A 532 -4.37 -9.23 28.10
C GLN A 532 -3.42 -10.29 27.49
N GLU A 533 -2.25 -10.44 28.11
CA GLU A 533 -1.20 -11.36 27.67
C GLU A 533 -0.78 -12.29 28.79
N LYS A 534 -1.11 -13.59 28.66
CA LYS A 534 -0.81 -14.62 29.68
C LYS A 534 0.67 -14.65 30.12
N PRO A 535 1.66 -14.50 29.22
CA PRO A 535 3.07 -14.49 29.62
C PRO A 535 3.46 -13.29 30.50
N GLY A 536 2.66 -12.23 30.47
CA GLY A 536 3.03 -10.90 30.94
C GLY A 536 3.35 -9.98 29.76
N ILE A 537 3.08 -8.69 29.91
CA ILE A 537 3.52 -7.66 28.97
C ILE A 537 4.95 -7.28 29.37
N SER A 538 5.92 -7.15 28.47
CA SER A 538 7.29 -6.75 28.82
C SER A 538 7.47 -5.23 28.83
N PHE A 539 7.05 -4.59 27.75
CA PHE A 539 6.96 -3.13 27.63
C PHE A 539 5.70 -2.73 26.88
N LEU A 540 5.29 -1.46 27.03
CA LEU A 540 4.19 -0.86 26.27
C LEU A 540 4.49 0.62 26.08
N GLU A 541 4.38 1.09 24.84
CA GLU A 541 4.53 2.49 24.44
C GLU A 541 3.36 2.92 23.57
N VAL A 542 2.94 4.17 23.73
CA VAL A 542 1.88 4.78 22.93
C VAL A 542 2.49 5.89 22.07
N LYS A 543 2.29 5.80 20.77
CA LYS A 543 2.82 6.66 19.72
C LYS A 543 1.71 7.06 18.74
N GLY A 544 2.07 7.83 17.72
CA GLY A 544 1.18 8.26 16.64
C GLY A 544 0.69 9.69 16.80
N ASP A 545 -0.08 10.16 15.83
CA ASP A 545 -0.54 11.55 15.75
C ASP A 545 -1.37 11.96 16.98
N LEU A 546 -2.14 11.01 17.50
CA LEU A 546 -3.04 11.21 18.64
C LEU A 546 -2.32 11.24 19.99
N SER A 547 -1.03 10.93 20.03
CA SER A 547 -0.20 10.98 21.24
C SER A 547 0.75 12.18 21.26
N THR A 548 0.44 13.25 20.51
CA THR A 548 1.29 14.45 20.40
C THR A 548 0.59 15.71 20.92
N GLY A 549 1.38 16.68 21.40
CA GLY A 549 0.87 17.98 21.86
C GLY A 549 -0.20 17.84 22.95
N ASP A 550 -1.26 18.65 22.84
CA ASP A 550 -2.35 18.70 23.83
C ASP A 550 -3.15 17.39 23.94
N LEU A 551 -3.14 16.54 22.90
CA LEU A 551 -3.82 15.25 22.92
C LEU A 551 -3.11 14.22 23.79
N ALA A 552 -1.79 14.32 23.94
CA ALA A 552 -1.02 13.43 24.80
C ALA A 552 -1.54 13.43 26.24
N ASN A 553 -2.02 14.58 26.72
CA ASN A 553 -2.59 14.74 28.07
C ASN A 553 -3.95 14.03 28.25
N ALA A 554 -4.62 13.65 27.17
CA ALA A 554 -5.87 12.89 27.21
C ALA A 554 -5.64 11.38 27.26
N ILE A 555 -4.39 10.91 27.09
CA ILE A 555 -4.03 9.50 27.17
C ILE A 555 -3.67 9.15 28.61
N LYS A 556 -4.25 8.06 29.12
CA LYS A 556 -3.80 7.42 30.36
C LYS A 556 -3.47 5.97 30.07
N THR A 557 -2.32 5.55 30.59
CA THR A 557 -1.83 4.17 30.46
C THR A 557 -1.68 3.58 31.84
N THR A 558 -2.30 2.42 32.07
CA THR A 558 -2.16 1.63 33.30
C THR A 558 -1.70 0.23 32.92
N ARG A 559 -0.76 -0.35 33.67
CA ARG A 559 -0.27 -1.71 33.45
C ARG A 559 -0.25 -2.48 34.76
N ALA A 560 -0.70 -3.73 34.71
CA ALA A 560 -0.73 -4.66 35.82
C ALA A 560 -0.32 -6.06 35.31
N ASP A 561 0.99 -6.35 35.33
CA ASP A 561 1.61 -7.62 34.92
C ASP A 561 1.15 -8.14 33.54
N LYS A 562 0.06 -8.92 33.52
CA LYS A 562 -0.57 -9.53 32.34
C LYS A 562 -1.54 -8.59 31.61
N ASP A 563 -2.00 -7.54 32.26
CA ASP A 563 -3.00 -6.61 31.75
C ASP A 563 -2.41 -5.22 31.51
N ALA A 564 -2.88 -4.55 30.47
CA ALA A 564 -2.68 -3.12 30.28
C ALA A 564 -3.93 -2.45 29.74
N TRP A 565 -4.16 -1.21 30.18
CA TRP A 565 -5.25 -0.36 29.74
C TRP A 565 -4.68 0.95 29.18
N VAL A 566 -5.09 1.31 27.98
CA VAL A 566 -4.82 2.62 27.37
C VAL A 566 -6.17 3.28 27.12
N THR A 567 -6.45 4.37 27.84
CA THR A 567 -7.66 5.17 27.66
C THR A 567 -7.32 6.50 27.03
N PHE A 568 -8.11 6.96 26.07
CA PHE A 568 -7.93 8.24 25.40
C PHE A 568 -9.25 8.98 25.29
N TYR A 569 -9.45 9.99 26.15
CA TYR A 569 -10.71 10.73 26.31
C TYR A 569 -10.49 12.24 26.06
N PRO A 570 -10.22 12.67 24.81
CA PRO A 570 -9.99 14.06 24.49
C PRO A 570 -11.27 14.89 24.60
N THR A 571 -11.14 16.07 25.21
CA THR A 571 -12.21 17.09 25.20
C THR A 571 -12.43 17.66 23.80
N ARG A 572 -13.60 18.26 23.56
CA ARG A 572 -13.92 18.92 22.27
C ARG A 572 -12.89 20.00 21.89
N ASP A 573 -12.36 20.72 22.87
CA ASP A 573 -11.31 21.72 22.66
C ASP A 573 -10.00 21.07 22.20
N GLN A 574 -9.60 19.95 22.81
CA GLN A 574 -8.42 19.22 22.37
C GLN A 574 -8.58 18.63 20.96
N GLN A 575 -9.80 18.21 20.59
CA GLN A 575 -10.13 17.71 19.24
C GLN A 575 -10.14 18.79 18.15
N THR A 576 -9.98 20.07 18.49
CA THR A 576 -9.94 21.18 17.50
C THR A 576 -8.61 21.91 17.46
N LYS A 577 -7.80 21.79 18.51
CA LYS A 577 -6.52 22.52 18.66
C LYS A 577 -5.29 21.66 18.33
N CYS A 578 -5.46 20.39 17.99
CA CYS A 578 -4.34 19.49 17.75
C CYS A 578 -3.73 19.65 16.35
N LYS A 579 -2.45 19.30 16.19
CA LYS A 579 -1.72 19.43 14.91
C LYS A 579 -2.27 18.54 13.79
N SER A 580 -2.82 17.38 14.18
CA SER A 580 -3.48 16.42 13.29
C SER A 580 -4.98 16.68 13.13
N CYS A 581 -5.52 17.71 13.79
CA CYS A 581 -6.92 18.08 13.71
C CYS A 581 -7.13 18.95 12.47
N GLY A 582 -8.11 18.59 11.65
CA GLY A 582 -8.54 19.40 10.50
C GLY A 582 -9.78 20.25 10.83
N GLU A 583 -10.38 20.85 9.80
CA GLU A 583 -11.69 21.52 9.93
C GLU A 583 -12.78 20.58 10.48
N ASN A 584 -12.63 19.28 10.23
CA ASN A 584 -13.53 18.20 10.64
C ASN A 584 -13.15 17.58 12.01
N GLY A 585 -12.32 18.26 12.81
CA GLY A 585 -11.90 17.77 14.12
C GLY A 585 -10.79 16.70 14.07
N LEU A 586 -10.86 15.75 14.99
CA LEU A 586 -9.84 14.72 15.21
C LEU A 586 -9.64 13.86 13.95
N ASN A 587 -8.39 13.71 13.51
CA ASN A 587 -8.01 12.78 12.45
C ASN A 587 -6.58 12.30 12.69
N GLY A 588 -6.41 11.06 13.13
CA GLY A 588 -5.07 10.56 13.31
C GLY A 588 -5.03 9.13 13.80
N ASN A 589 -3.80 8.64 13.93
CA ASN A 589 -3.54 7.30 14.39
C ASN A 589 -3.10 7.29 15.86
N LEU A 590 -3.62 6.34 16.62
CA LEU A 590 -3.03 5.87 17.87
C LEU A 590 -2.32 4.56 17.58
N LEU A 591 -1.01 4.54 17.80
CA LEU A 591 -0.16 3.37 17.61
C LEU A 591 0.28 2.89 18.99
N ILE A 592 -0.18 1.71 19.41
CA ILE A 592 0.26 1.07 20.65
C ILE A 592 1.27 0.00 20.28
N THR A 593 2.51 0.16 20.75
CA THR A 593 3.58 -0.82 20.54
C THR A 593 3.92 -1.53 21.84
N TYR A 594 3.93 -2.86 21.84
CA TYR A 594 4.23 -3.65 23.02
C TYR A 594 4.94 -4.95 22.62
N ASP A 595 5.52 -5.67 23.59
CA ASP A 595 5.89 -7.08 23.44
C ASP A 595 5.53 -7.82 24.72
N VAL A 596 5.64 -9.13 24.69
CA VAL A 596 5.37 -10.01 25.83
C VAL A 596 6.64 -10.39 26.57
N GLU A 597 6.51 -10.79 27.82
CA GLU A 597 7.57 -11.45 28.58
C GLU A 597 7.87 -12.82 27.98
N ARG A 598 9.14 -13.09 27.63
CA ARG A 598 9.57 -14.34 26.98
C ARG A 598 10.46 -15.14 27.92
N ARG A 599 9.86 -15.75 28.94
CA ARG A 599 10.58 -16.58 29.92
C ARG A 599 10.98 -17.94 29.36
N ASN A 600 10.23 -18.44 28.38
CA ASN A 600 10.58 -19.67 27.67
C ASN A 600 11.17 -19.31 26.29
N PRO A 601 12.49 -19.46 26.08
CA PRO A 601 13.11 -19.16 24.79
C PRO A 601 12.72 -20.16 23.69
N LYS A 602 11.90 -21.19 23.98
CA LYS A 602 11.52 -22.23 23.02
C LYS A 602 10.19 -21.96 22.29
N GLY A 603 9.27 -21.23 22.91
CA GLY A 603 7.93 -20.98 22.37
C GLY A 603 6.83 -21.19 23.41
N GLU A 604 5.60 -20.84 23.04
CA GLU A 604 4.41 -20.92 23.89
C GLU A 604 3.28 -21.65 23.16
N VAL A 605 2.77 -22.73 23.75
CA VAL A 605 1.62 -23.47 23.22
C VAL A 605 0.45 -23.30 24.17
N MET A 606 -0.64 -22.74 23.67
CA MET A 606 -1.91 -22.59 24.40
C MET A 606 -2.93 -23.57 23.85
N VAL A 607 -3.69 -24.21 24.75
CA VAL A 607 -4.72 -25.18 24.38
C VAL A 607 -6.04 -24.85 25.07
N SER A 608 -7.14 -24.90 24.33
CA SER A 608 -8.50 -24.75 24.85
C SER A 608 -9.55 -25.30 23.90
N ASN A 609 -10.59 -25.93 24.43
CA ASN A 609 -11.80 -26.29 23.69
C ASN A 609 -11.54 -27.06 22.38
N GLY A 610 -10.52 -27.94 22.37
CA GLY A 610 -10.13 -28.71 21.17
C GLY A 610 -9.33 -27.93 20.13
N TYR A 611 -8.94 -26.69 20.43
CA TYR A 611 -8.07 -25.85 19.61
C TYR A 611 -6.75 -25.57 20.31
N PHE A 612 -5.72 -25.29 19.51
CA PHE A 612 -4.44 -24.82 20.02
C PHE A 612 -3.87 -23.67 19.20
N VAL A 613 -3.00 -22.89 19.84
CA VAL A 613 -2.17 -21.87 19.19
C VAL A 613 -0.75 -22.00 19.73
N HIS A 614 0.21 -22.09 18.82
CA HIS A 614 1.65 -22.16 19.11
C HIS A 614 2.30 -20.87 18.60
N TYR A 615 2.81 -20.06 19.52
CA TYR A 615 3.65 -18.89 19.28
C TYR A 615 5.13 -19.30 19.41
N PHE A 616 5.81 -19.49 18.28
CA PHE A 616 7.21 -19.88 18.22
C PHE A 616 8.08 -18.66 17.89
N ALA A 617 8.88 -18.20 18.85
CA ALA A 617 9.76 -17.05 18.69
C ALA A 617 10.98 -17.17 19.61
N PRO A 618 11.97 -18.00 19.22
CA PRO A 618 13.15 -18.20 20.04
C PRO A 618 14.05 -16.95 20.06
N SER A 619 14.62 -16.65 21.23
CA SER A 619 15.50 -15.50 21.48
C SER A 619 16.98 -15.86 21.59
N ASP A 620 17.29 -17.09 22.03
CA ASP A 620 18.65 -17.50 22.40
C ASP A 620 19.32 -18.29 21.27
N VAL A 621 19.11 -17.85 20.02
CA VAL A 621 19.61 -18.53 18.83
C VAL A 621 20.68 -17.66 18.17
N PRO A 622 21.85 -18.22 17.85
CA PRO A 622 22.92 -17.43 17.25
C PRO A 622 22.55 -17.04 15.81
N ARG A 623 22.93 -15.82 15.45
CA ARG A 623 22.81 -15.28 14.09
C ARG A 623 23.47 -16.19 13.05
N ILE A 624 22.79 -16.39 11.92
CA ILE A 624 23.32 -17.06 10.72
C ILE A 624 23.83 -15.97 9.76
N PRO A 625 25.11 -16.02 9.32
CA PRO A 625 25.59 -15.13 8.26
C PRO A 625 24.79 -15.31 6.98
N LYS A 626 24.54 -14.24 6.23
CA LYS A 626 23.69 -14.29 5.03
C LYS A 626 24.41 -13.96 3.74
N ASN A 627 23.95 -14.58 2.65
CA ASN A 627 24.26 -14.19 1.27
C ASN A 627 23.06 -13.40 0.73
N VAL A 628 23.19 -12.09 0.52
CA VAL A 628 22.08 -11.26 0.04
C VAL A 628 22.39 -10.66 -1.33
N VAL A 629 21.48 -10.80 -2.28
CA VAL A 629 21.58 -10.11 -3.58
C VAL A 629 20.43 -9.12 -3.71
N PHE A 630 20.78 -7.86 -3.93
CA PHE A 630 19.84 -6.79 -4.22
C PHE A 630 19.76 -6.60 -5.74
N ILE A 631 18.57 -6.85 -6.29
CA ILE A 631 18.25 -6.65 -7.71
C ILE A 631 17.40 -5.38 -7.80
N ILE A 632 17.97 -4.35 -8.42
CA ILE A 632 17.44 -2.99 -8.39
C ILE A 632 17.05 -2.57 -9.79
N ASP A 633 15.77 -2.28 -9.97
CA ASP A 633 15.25 -1.70 -11.18
C ASP A 633 15.78 -0.27 -11.34
N GLN A 634 16.34 0.00 -12.50
CA GLN A 634 16.77 1.33 -12.92
C GLN A 634 16.09 1.73 -14.24
N SER A 635 14.95 1.14 -14.57
CA SER A 635 14.14 1.50 -15.74
C SER A 635 13.68 2.96 -15.70
N GLY A 636 13.26 3.49 -16.85
CA GLY A 636 12.80 4.88 -16.96
C GLY A 636 11.61 5.22 -16.04
N SER A 637 10.78 4.25 -15.65
CA SER A 637 9.67 4.48 -14.71
C SER A 637 10.16 4.89 -13.32
N MET A 638 11.36 4.46 -12.92
CA MET A 638 11.98 4.79 -11.63
C MET A 638 12.42 6.26 -11.52
N HIS A 639 12.27 7.06 -12.58
CA HIS A 639 12.69 8.46 -12.62
C HIS A 639 12.19 9.29 -11.42
N GLY A 640 13.02 10.25 -11.00
CA GLY A 640 12.70 11.22 -9.96
C GLY A 640 12.78 10.63 -8.55
N ARG A 641 11.71 10.78 -7.77
CA ARG A 641 11.73 10.41 -6.34
C ARG A 641 11.96 8.92 -6.11
N LYS A 642 11.47 8.02 -6.97
CA LYS A 642 11.60 6.57 -6.80
C LYS A 642 13.07 6.13 -6.76
N ILE A 643 13.87 6.51 -7.76
CA ILE A 643 15.30 6.17 -7.79
C ILE A 643 16.12 6.91 -6.72
N GLU A 644 15.74 8.14 -6.36
CA GLU A 644 16.37 8.87 -5.24
C GLU A 644 16.16 8.14 -3.90
N GLN A 645 14.92 7.79 -3.58
CA GLN A 645 14.55 7.07 -2.36
C GLN A 645 15.16 5.66 -2.32
N THR A 646 15.19 4.98 -3.46
CA THR A 646 15.87 3.69 -3.63
C THR A 646 17.36 3.77 -3.29
N ARG A 647 18.08 4.75 -3.84
CA ARG A 647 19.50 4.96 -3.52
C ARG A 647 19.69 5.27 -2.04
N LEU A 648 18.87 6.14 -1.46
CA LEU A 648 18.96 6.47 -0.02
C LEU A 648 18.77 5.24 0.85
N ALA A 649 17.75 4.41 0.56
CA ALA A 649 17.53 3.15 1.27
C ALA A 649 18.71 2.19 1.14
N LEU A 650 19.21 1.97 -0.08
CA LEU A 650 20.34 1.08 -0.32
C LEU A 650 21.62 1.53 0.42
N LEU A 651 21.89 2.83 0.47
CA LEU A 651 23.03 3.35 1.23
C LEU A 651 22.92 3.07 2.73
N ARG A 652 21.72 3.12 3.31
CA ARG A 652 21.47 2.74 4.71
C ARG A 652 21.61 1.23 4.90
N ILE A 653 20.92 0.44 4.08
CA ILE A 653 20.98 -1.03 4.10
C ILE A 653 22.42 -1.55 4.01
N LEU A 654 23.25 -0.99 3.10
CA LEU A 654 24.66 -1.36 2.99
C LEU A 654 25.47 -1.00 4.24
N SER A 655 25.07 0.02 4.99
CA SER A 655 25.72 0.40 6.26
C SER A 655 25.30 -0.51 7.42
N ASP A 656 24.15 -1.18 7.30
CA ASP A 656 23.59 -2.11 8.29
C ASP A 656 23.99 -3.58 8.02
N LEU A 657 24.78 -3.86 6.97
CA LEU A 657 25.33 -5.19 6.71
C LEU A 657 26.38 -5.56 7.76
N ASP A 658 26.29 -6.79 8.27
CA ASP A 658 27.26 -7.35 9.20
C ASP A 658 28.52 -7.81 8.45
N GLU A 659 29.70 -7.70 9.07
CA GLU A 659 30.98 -7.99 8.40
C GLU A 659 31.07 -9.43 7.87
N ASP A 660 30.39 -10.39 8.49
CA ASP A 660 30.37 -11.80 8.06
C ASP A 660 29.41 -12.08 6.90
N ASP A 661 28.58 -11.11 6.53
CA ASP A 661 27.69 -11.22 5.39
C ASP A 661 28.43 -11.13 4.06
N HIS A 662 27.82 -11.73 3.06
CA HIS A 662 28.22 -11.57 1.68
C HIS A 662 27.08 -10.96 0.89
N PHE A 663 27.41 -10.03 0.00
CA PHE A 663 26.40 -9.31 -0.75
C PHE A 663 26.74 -9.15 -2.22
N GLY A 664 25.70 -8.97 -3.02
CA GLY A 664 25.76 -8.65 -4.44
C GLY A 664 24.79 -7.53 -4.78
N LEU A 665 25.18 -6.70 -5.75
CA LEU A 665 24.32 -5.66 -6.31
C LEU A 665 24.16 -5.90 -7.80
N ILE A 666 22.91 -5.95 -8.24
CA ILE A 666 22.50 -6.08 -9.63
C ILE A 666 21.60 -4.90 -9.92
N THR A 667 21.91 -4.14 -10.96
CA THR A 667 20.95 -3.18 -11.52
C THR A 667 20.47 -3.69 -12.86
N PHE A 668 19.21 -3.42 -13.19
CA PHE A 668 18.66 -3.88 -14.45
C PHE A 668 17.74 -2.85 -15.08
N ASP A 669 17.81 -2.79 -16.40
CA ASP A 669 16.89 -2.08 -17.27
C ASP A 669 16.50 -3.03 -18.43
N SER A 670 16.81 -2.67 -19.68
CA SER A 670 16.84 -3.58 -20.82
C SER A 670 18.07 -4.51 -20.78
N GLU A 671 19.10 -4.16 -20.01
CA GLU A 671 20.30 -4.96 -19.78
C GLU A 671 20.51 -5.21 -18.27
N VAL A 672 21.15 -6.33 -17.94
CA VAL A 672 21.54 -6.66 -16.57
C VAL A 672 22.98 -6.22 -16.32
N SER A 673 23.17 -5.36 -15.32
CA SER A 673 24.48 -4.85 -14.90
C SER A 673 24.84 -5.36 -13.51
N LEU A 674 25.95 -6.09 -13.41
CA LEU A 674 26.47 -6.60 -12.15
C LEU A 674 27.54 -5.65 -11.61
N TRP A 675 27.42 -5.20 -10.35
CA TRP A 675 28.52 -4.47 -9.70
C TRP A 675 29.79 -5.32 -9.63
N LYS A 676 29.62 -6.60 -9.28
CA LYS A 676 30.64 -7.65 -9.25
C LYS A 676 30.05 -8.97 -9.72
N ARG A 677 30.89 -9.85 -10.29
CA ARG A 677 30.47 -11.17 -10.81
C ARG A 677 30.17 -12.19 -9.71
N GLU A 678 30.62 -11.93 -8.49
CA GLU A 678 30.54 -12.83 -7.35
C GLU A 678 30.14 -12.06 -6.09
N LEU A 679 29.60 -12.78 -5.11
CA LEU A 679 29.27 -12.24 -3.80
C LEU A 679 30.53 -11.90 -3.01
N LEU A 680 30.66 -10.64 -2.61
CA LEU A 680 31.79 -10.16 -1.82
C LEU A 680 31.42 -10.06 -0.34
N LYS A 681 32.38 -10.35 0.54
CA LYS A 681 32.26 -10.15 1.99
C LYS A 681 32.05 -8.65 2.28
N ALA A 682 31.21 -8.32 3.26
CA ALA A 682 30.86 -6.97 3.68
C ALA A 682 31.99 -6.28 4.48
N THR A 683 33.20 -6.24 3.90
CA THR A 683 34.31 -5.46 4.45
C THR A 683 34.10 -3.97 4.21
N GLU A 684 34.65 -3.12 5.07
CA GLU A 684 34.55 -1.65 4.94
C GLU A 684 34.91 -1.15 3.54
N THR A 685 36.01 -1.67 2.95
CA THR A 685 36.42 -1.34 1.58
C THR A 685 35.38 -1.75 0.52
N ASN A 686 34.80 -2.95 0.64
CA ASN A 686 33.79 -3.42 -0.29
C ASN A 686 32.49 -2.62 -0.15
N LEU A 687 32.10 -2.27 1.07
CA LEU A 687 30.93 -1.45 1.35
C LEU A 687 31.08 -0.03 0.77
N GLU A 688 32.23 0.62 0.93
CA GLU A 688 32.45 1.96 0.35
C GLU A 688 32.47 1.95 -1.19
N ASN A 689 33.05 0.90 -1.80
CA ASN A 689 32.99 0.70 -3.24
C ASN A 689 31.55 0.44 -3.74
N ALA A 690 30.76 -0.32 -2.97
CA ALA A 690 29.35 -0.58 -3.28
C ALA A 690 28.50 0.70 -3.14
N LYS A 691 28.69 1.48 -2.08
CA LYS A 691 28.02 2.77 -1.89
C LYS A 691 28.33 3.74 -3.02
N SER A 692 29.56 3.73 -3.53
CA SER A 692 29.96 4.53 -4.69
C SER A 692 29.23 4.08 -5.96
N PHE A 693 29.10 2.76 -6.19
CA PHE A 693 28.29 2.23 -7.28
C PHE A 693 26.80 2.63 -7.16
N VAL A 694 26.20 2.53 -5.97
CA VAL A 694 24.80 2.90 -5.71
C VAL A 694 24.52 4.37 -6.01
N LYS A 695 25.45 5.28 -5.68
CA LYS A 695 25.30 6.72 -5.95
C LYS A 695 25.17 7.03 -7.44
N GLU A 696 25.81 6.23 -8.29
CA GLU A 696 25.84 6.39 -9.75
C GLU A 696 24.67 5.71 -10.48
N ILE A 697 23.78 5.01 -9.77
CA ILE A 697 22.57 4.43 -10.37
C ILE A 697 21.69 5.55 -10.91
N ARG A 698 21.28 5.43 -12.17
CA ARG A 698 20.41 6.38 -12.88
C ARG A 698 19.33 5.62 -13.63
N ASP A 699 18.15 6.21 -13.69
CA ASP A 699 17.04 5.69 -14.48
C ASP A 699 17.34 5.74 -15.99
N ARG A 700 17.09 4.64 -16.70
CA ARG A 700 17.23 4.48 -18.15
C ARG A 700 16.59 3.17 -18.63
N GLY A 701 16.22 3.09 -19.91
CA GLY A 701 15.83 1.81 -20.54
C GLY A 701 14.48 1.25 -20.09
N THR A 702 14.21 -0.01 -20.47
CA THR A 702 12.98 -0.77 -20.12
C THR A 702 13.22 -1.71 -18.94
N THR A 703 12.40 -2.75 -18.76
CA THR A 703 12.40 -3.56 -17.53
C THR A 703 12.48 -5.08 -17.82
N ASP A 704 13.68 -5.69 -17.73
CA ASP A 704 13.90 -7.15 -17.87
C ASP A 704 14.06 -7.86 -16.52
N ILE A 705 12.93 -8.08 -15.83
CA ILE A 705 12.87 -8.77 -14.54
C ILE A 705 13.40 -10.20 -14.63
N ASN A 706 13.12 -10.89 -15.74
CA ASN A 706 13.48 -12.30 -15.90
C ASN A 706 15.00 -12.48 -15.90
N ALA A 707 15.71 -11.74 -16.77
CA ALA A 707 17.16 -11.82 -16.83
C ALA A 707 17.81 -11.39 -15.50
N ALA A 708 17.27 -10.35 -14.86
CA ALA A 708 17.82 -9.82 -13.61
C ALA A 708 17.69 -10.81 -12.45
N VAL A 709 16.52 -11.43 -12.28
CA VAL A 709 16.30 -12.44 -11.23
C VAL A 709 17.15 -13.68 -11.48
N LEU A 710 17.22 -14.18 -12.71
CA LEU A 710 18.07 -15.32 -13.06
C LEU A 710 19.56 -15.05 -12.78
N ALA A 711 20.04 -13.84 -13.09
CA ALA A 711 21.41 -13.44 -12.77
C ALA A 711 21.68 -13.40 -11.25
N GLY A 712 20.70 -12.96 -10.45
CA GLY A 712 20.80 -13.01 -8.99
C GLY A 712 20.85 -14.42 -8.43
N VAL A 713 20.02 -15.32 -8.96
CA VAL A 713 20.03 -16.75 -8.61
C VAL A 713 21.37 -17.38 -8.98
N GLU A 714 21.90 -17.08 -10.17
CA GLU A 714 23.20 -17.57 -10.61
C GLU A 714 24.32 -17.09 -9.69
N MET A 715 24.31 -15.80 -9.31
CA MET A 715 25.31 -15.20 -8.42
C MET A 715 25.38 -15.91 -7.06
N ILE A 716 24.23 -16.28 -6.48
CA ILE A 716 24.17 -17.06 -5.23
C ILE A 716 24.62 -18.50 -5.48
N SER A 717 24.18 -19.12 -6.58
CA SER A 717 24.38 -20.54 -6.85
C SER A 717 25.81 -20.91 -7.25
N ARG A 718 26.61 -19.97 -7.76
CA ARG A 718 28.01 -20.22 -8.17
C ARG A 718 28.92 -20.63 -7.00
N HIS A 719 28.66 -20.13 -5.80
CA HIS A 719 29.47 -20.40 -4.62
C HIS A 719 28.58 -20.69 -3.40
N PRO A 720 27.98 -21.90 -3.31
CA PRO A 720 27.18 -22.28 -2.16
C PRO A 720 28.06 -22.27 -0.91
N ARG A 721 27.62 -21.56 0.12
CA ARG A 721 28.32 -21.47 1.42
C ARG A 721 27.50 -22.21 2.47
N GLU A 722 28.04 -23.28 3.01
CA GLU A 722 27.39 -24.02 4.10
C GLU A 722 27.23 -23.15 5.34
N GLY A 723 26.17 -23.39 6.11
CA GLY A 723 25.91 -22.63 7.35
C GLY A 723 25.53 -21.17 7.14
N THR A 724 25.17 -20.77 5.92
CA THR A 724 24.68 -19.42 5.58
C THR A 724 23.24 -19.44 5.09
N ALA A 725 22.51 -18.35 5.28
CA ALA A 725 21.17 -18.16 4.72
C ALA A 725 21.25 -17.29 3.46
N SER A 726 20.71 -17.75 2.33
CA SER A 726 20.67 -16.95 1.11
C SER A 726 19.34 -16.21 0.97
N ILE A 727 19.37 -14.99 0.47
CA ILE A 727 18.18 -14.13 0.29
C ILE A 727 18.30 -13.35 -1.02
N LEU A 728 17.22 -13.33 -1.80
CA LEU A 728 17.11 -12.51 -3.00
C LEU A 728 16.07 -11.41 -2.78
N ILE A 729 16.44 -10.15 -3.03
CA ILE A 729 15.54 -8.99 -2.89
C ILE A 729 15.46 -8.28 -4.24
N LEU A 730 14.28 -8.30 -4.86
CA LEU A 730 13.96 -7.57 -6.07
C LEU A 730 13.23 -6.27 -5.70
N LEU A 731 13.67 -5.12 -6.20
CA LEU A 731 12.97 -3.85 -6.12
C LEU A 731 12.65 -3.37 -7.54
N THR A 732 11.37 -3.14 -7.82
CA THR A 732 10.89 -2.72 -9.15
C THR A 732 9.61 -1.90 -9.04
N ASP A 733 9.39 -0.98 -9.97
CA ASP A 733 8.18 -0.17 -10.07
C ASP A 733 7.37 -0.42 -11.35
N GLY A 734 7.87 -1.31 -12.20
CA GLY A 734 7.33 -1.55 -13.54
C GLY A 734 7.03 -3.02 -13.80
N ASP A 735 6.18 -3.23 -14.81
CA ASP A 735 5.92 -4.56 -15.36
C ASP A 735 7.11 -5.02 -16.22
N PRO A 736 7.29 -6.35 -16.42
CA PRO A 736 8.28 -6.84 -17.36
C PRO A 736 7.91 -6.37 -18.78
N THR A 737 8.69 -5.42 -19.30
CA THR A 737 8.43 -4.73 -20.58
C THR A 737 9.56 -4.97 -21.56
N SER A 738 9.22 -5.20 -22.83
CA SER A 738 10.20 -5.24 -23.92
C SER A 738 10.44 -3.83 -24.47
N GLY A 739 11.70 -3.46 -24.78
CA GLY A 739 12.00 -2.28 -25.61
C GLY A 739 11.20 -2.28 -26.91
N THR A 740 10.68 -1.17 -27.44
CA THR A 740 11.00 0.26 -27.31
C THR A 740 9.71 1.09 -27.23
N ASP A 741 9.54 1.92 -26.20
CA ASP A 741 8.75 3.16 -26.32
C ASP A 741 9.74 4.32 -26.45
N SER A 742 10.35 4.43 -27.62
CA SER A 742 11.07 5.63 -28.05
C SER A 742 10.20 6.38 -29.04
N HIS A 743 9.56 7.46 -28.58
CA HIS A 743 9.16 8.56 -29.45
C HIS A 743 10.26 9.63 -29.49
#